data_AF-A0A401T349-F1
#
_entry.id   AF-A0A401T349-F1
#
_cell.length_a   1.000
_cell.length_b   1.000
_cell.length_c   1.000
_cell.angle_alpha   90.00
_cell.angle_beta   90.00
_cell.angle_gamma   90.00
#
_symmetry.space_group_name_H-M   'P 1'
#
loop_
_entity.id
_entity.type
_entity.pdbx_description
1 polymer ?
#
loop_
_entity_poly.entity_id
_entity_poly.type
_entity_poly.pdbx_seq_one_letter_code
_entity_poly.pdbx_strand_id
1 'polypeptide(L)'
;RFMATNDLMVELQKDSIKLDDDSEKKVVKMLLRLLEDKNGEVQNLAVKCLGPLVSKVKEYQVETIVDTLCTNMLSDKEQLRDISSIGLKTVIAELPPASSGLALSANVCKKITGRLTSAIAKQEDVSVQLEALDILSDMLSRLGGTLITFHSSILTCLLPQLSSPRLAVRKRAIIALGHLVMSCSTCLFSELMDHLLVELSKNESTSMTRTYIQCTGAISRQAGHRVGEHLEKIIPLVVKYCNVDDDELREYCFQAFESFVRRCPKEMSLHIPAMIGLCLKYITYDPNYNYDQDEDDEDAMETDKTDEEEDQDSEEEYTDDDDMSWKVRRASTKCLDAIVSTRHEMLQEFYKTVSPALISRFKEREENVKADIFHAYVSLLKQTKPVQSWLQTTDALGQGDMPLMMLQHQVPSIVKALHKQLKEKSMKTRQGCFNLLTELASVLPGGLSEHIPALVPGIIYSLTDKSSTSNMKIDALTFFHVILCNHPPEVFHPHIKTLLPPTIACISDPFYKITSEALLVTQQLIEVIRPLGRPCSFDAKPYVKDLFSSTLKRLKASDIDQEVKERAIACMGQIICNLGDSLGADLNPTLQIFLERLKNEITRLTTVKTLTLIASSPLKIDLRPILGEGVPILASFLRKNQRALKLSTLAALDILIKNYGDSLKPVMIESVLKELPSLIGESDMHVSQMAITFLTSLAKVYPSSVSKIGGSILIELFNLVRSPLLQGGALNAILDFFQALVVSKAPNMGYMELLKQLTGTIYSSAQSGGGVVLHKQAYYSVAKCVAALTSACPKDANTVVNQFVQDVKSPKSPDSVRLLALLSLGEIGRTMNLSAQKELKLVILEAFSSPSEEVKSAASYALGNISVGNLSEYLPFILKEISSQPKRQYLLLHSLKEVISSSPADSLKSHVQDIWALLFKNCECAEEGTRNVVAECLGKLTLIDPSHLLPKLKKQLTSGSAYSRSTVVTAVKFTISDHPQGIDPLLKGCIGDFLRTLQDPDLNVRRVALVMFNCAAHNKPSLIRDLLETVLPQLYNETKVRKELIREVSSSGSKITTKAELKSHLYHLSLSQMLTFIMLARLSTVTPSAVLQRLDRLVEPLRATCTTKVKANSVKQEFEKQDELKRSAMRAVAALLTIPEAEKSALMAEFQSQIRSNPEMAAIFESIQKDNVSASSTETMDFS
;
A
#
# COMPACT_ATOMS: atom_id res chain seq x y z
N ARG A 1 55.33 -15.52 3.26
CA ARG A 1 54.20 -16.48 3.25
C ARG A 1 52.88 -15.73 3.27
N PHE A 2 52.49 -15.10 4.39
CA PHE A 2 51.29 -14.24 4.49
C PHE A 2 51.12 -13.25 3.31
N MET A 3 52.09 -12.34 3.10
CA MET A 3 52.02 -11.35 2.01
C MET A 3 51.90 -11.99 0.63
N ALA A 4 52.66 -13.05 0.36
CA ALA A 4 52.62 -13.75 -0.93
C ALA A 4 51.26 -14.44 -1.19
N THR A 5 50.63 -15.01 -0.15
CA THR A 5 49.30 -15.59 -0.24
C THR A 5 48.22 -14.51 -0.42
N ASN A 6 48.38 -13.37 0.24
CA ASN A 6 47.48 -12.23 0.08
C ASN A 6 47.56 -11.62 -1.33
N ASP A 7 48.76 -11.42 -1.86
CA ASP A 7 48.96 -10.93 -3.23
C ASP A 7 48.39 -11.91 -4.26
N LEU A 8 48.62 -13.22 -4.05
CA LEU A 8 48.01 -14.27 -4.88
C LEU A 8 46.48 -14.23 -4.83
N MET A 9 45.88 -14.00 -3.66
CA MET A 9 44.42 -13.87 -3.51
C MET A 9 43.88 -12.69 -4.32
N VAL A 10 44.50 -11.51 -4.19
CA VAL A 10 44.11 -10.29 -4.90
C VAL A 10 44.21 -10.49 -6.41
N GLU A 11 45.22 -11.21 -6.87
CA GLU A 11 45.39 -11.56 -8.28
C GLU A 11 44.34 -12.56 -8.77
N LEU A 12 44.02 -13.61 -7.99
CA LEU A 12 42.97 -14.59 -8.33
C LEU A 12 41.56 -13.99 -8.43
N GLN A 13 41.31 -12.87 -7.75
CA GLN A 13 40.05 -12.13 -7.83
C GLN A 13 39.90 -11.29 -9.09
N LYS A 14 40.98 -11.06 -9.86
CA LYS A 14 40.92 -10.32 -11.14
C LYS A 14 40.57 -11.26 -12.29
N ASP A 15 39.80 -10.76 -13.26
CA ASP A 15 39.42 -11.53 -14.46
C ASP A 15 40.52 -11.66 -15.52
N SER A 16 41.64 -10.94 -15.35
CA SER A 16 42.74 -10.89 -16.32
C SER A 16 43.68 -12.10 -16.28
N ILE A 17 43.61 -12.95 -15.26
CA ILE A 17 44.55 -14.07 -15.08
C ILE A 17 43.97 -15.35 -15.67
N LYS A 18 44.74 -15.99 -16.55
CA LYS A 18 44.53 -17.37 -16.98
C LYS A 18 45.71 -18.20 -16.51
N LEU A 19 45.45 -19.15 -15.63
CA LEU A 19 46.45 -20.11 -15.18
C LEU A 19 46.61 -21.20 -16.26
N ASP A 20 47.84 -21.60 -16.53
CA ASP A 20 48.15 -22.79 -17.33
C ASP A 20 48.10 -24.06 -16.46
N ASP A 21 47.96 -25.23 -17.08
CA ASP A 21 47.77 -26.51 -16.39
C ASP A 21 48.86 -26.86 -15.36
N ASP A 22 50.10 -26.43 -15.58
CA ASP A 22 51.21 -26.69 -14.66
C ASP A 22 51.18 -25.70 -13.48
N SER A 23 50.89 -24.42 -13.75
CA SER A 23 50.69 -23.41 -12.70
C SER A 23 49.48 -23.72 -11.82
N GLU A 24 48.35 -24.17 -12.38
CA GLU A 24 47.18 -24.60 -11.59
C GLU A 24 47.56 -25.69 -10.58
N LYS A 25 48.23 -26.75 -11.03
CA LYS A 25 48.69 -27.86 -10.18
C LYS A 25 49.61 -27.37 -9.06
N LYS A 26 50.54 -26.48 -9.37
CA LYS A 26 51.48 -25.92 -8.40
C LYS A 26 50.78 -25.03 -7.37
N VAL A 27 49.88 -24.15 -7.82
CA VAL A 27 49.11 -23.25 -6.95
C VAL A 27 48.19 -24.04 -6.02
N VAL A 28 47.44 -25.02 -6.55
CA VAL A 28 46.56 -25.88 -5.76
C VAL A 28 47.34 -26.67 -4.72
N LYS A 29 48.42 -27.34 -5.12
CA LYS A 29 49.27 -28.11 -4.20
C LYS A 29 49.90 -27.22 -3.12
N MET A 30 50.30 -26.00 -3.48
CA MET A 30 50.88 -25.04 -2.53
C MET A 30 49.84 -24.52 -1.55
N LEU A 31 48.64 -24.14 -2.00
CA LEU A 31 47.55 -23.68 -1.12
C LEU A 31 47.10 -24.79 -0.17
N LEU A 32 46.98 -26.04 -0.65
CA LEU A 32 46.68 -27.19 0.20
C LEU A 32 47.78 -27.43 1.25
N ARG A 33 49.05 -27.19 0.90
CA ARG A 33 50.16 -27.27 1.86
C ARG A 33 50.15 -26.12 2.88
N LEU A 34 49.71 -24.93 2.47
CA LEU A 34 49.60 -23.76 3.37
C LEU A 34 48.45 -23.89 4.38
N LEU A 35 47.48 -24.80 4.16
CA LEU A 35 46.50 -25.19 5.18
C LEU A 35 47.18 -25.87 6.39
N GLU A 36 48.34 -26.48 6.20
CA GLU A 36 49.15 -27.10 7.25
C GLU A 36 50.26 -26.15 7.78
N ASP A 37 50.18 -24.85 7.51
CA ASP A 37 51.17 -23.90 7.99
C ASP A 37 51.14 -23.80 9.54
N LYS A 38 52.30 -23.56 10.15
CA LYS A 38 52.42 -23.38 11.60
C LYS A 38 51.78 -22.08 12.08
N ASN A 39 51.57 -21.09 11.19
CA ASN A 39 50.97 -19.80 11.52
C ASN A 39 49.49 -19.75 11.09
N GLY A 40 48.59 -19.57 12.06
CA GLY A 40 47.14 -19.49 11.84
C GLY A 40 46.68 -18.38 10.89
N GLU A 41 47.39 -17.24 10.85
CA GLU A 41 47.08 -16.15 9.91
C GLU A 41 47.31 -16.56 8.44
N VAL A 42 48.34 -17.38 8.20
CA VAL A 42 48.62 -17.93 6.87
C VAL A 42 47.61 -19.02 6.50
N GLN A 43 47.19 -19.85 7.46
CA GLN A 43 46.14 -20.85 7.25
C GLN A 43 44.79 -20.19 6.91
N ASN A 44 44.40 -19.15 7.63
CA ASN A 44 43.18 -18.39 7.37
C ASN A 44 43.17 -17.73 5.99
N LEU A 45 44.30 -17.15 5.57
CA LEU A 45 44.45 -16.63 4.20
C LEU A 45 44.38 -17.74 3.16
N ALA A 46 45.04 -18.89 3.40
CA ALA A 46 45.01 -20.01 2.47
C ALA A 46 43.58 -20.54 2.25
N VAL A 47 42.76 -20.59 3.30
CA VAL A 47 41.33 -20.93 3.19
C VAL A 47 40.56 -19.89 2.37
N LYS A 48 40.76 -18.60 2.65
CA LYS A 48 40.10 -17.52 1.89
C LYS A 48 40.50 -17.52 0.41
N CYS A 49 41.73 -17.95 0.08
CA CYS A 49 42.17 -18.13 -1.30
C CYS A 49 41.48 -19.28 -2.04
N LEU A 50 40.99 -20.32 -1.34
CA LEU A 50 40.33 -21.46 -1.99
C LEU A 50 39.04 -21.05 -2.70
N GLY A 51 38.30 -20.08 -2.16
CA GLY A 51 37.08 -19.54 -2.77
C GLY A 51 37.25 -19.05 -4.21
N PRO A 52 38.02 -17.97 -4.45
CA PRO A 52 38.25 -17.45 -5.80
C PRO A 52 38.97 -18.47 -6.70
N LEU A 53 39.84 -19.32 -6.14
CA LEU A 53 40.57 -20.33 -6.90
C LEU A 53 39.64 -21.32 -7.61
N VAL A 54 38.57 -21.79 -6.94
CA VAL A 54 37.63 -22.79 -7.50
C VAL A 54 36.94 -22.30 -8.77
N SER A 55 36.73 -20.99 -8.90
CA SER A 55 36.16 -20.37 -10.10
C SER A 55 37.14 -20.22 -11.28
N LYS A 56 38.44 -20.38 -11.03
CA LYS A 56 39.53 -20.07 -11.98
C LYS A 56 40.33 -21.29 -12.46
N VAL A 57 40.16 -22.45 -11.84
CA VAL A 57 40.88 -23.69 -12.19
C VAL A 57 39.97 -24.71 -12.88
N LYS A 58 40.58 -25.67 -13.61
CA LYS A 58 39.82 -26.73 -14.30
C LYS A 58 39.12 -27.70 -13.34
N GLU A 59 38.06 -28.35 -13.82
CA GLU A 59 37.19 -29.22 -13.01
C GLU A 59 37.96 -30.30 -12.22
N TYR A 60 38.98 -30.91 -12.83
CA TYR A 60 39.82 -31.94 -12.20
C TYR A 60 40.63 -31.41 -11.00
N GLN A 61 41.07 -30.15 -11.06
CA GLN A 61 41.78 -29.52 -9.94
C GLN A 61 40.83 -29.18 -8.80
N VAL A 62 39.62 -28.71 -9.11
CA VAL A 62 38.56 -28.54 -8.10
C VAL A 62 38.24 -29.87 -7.42
N GLU A 63 38.13 -30.95 -8.19
CA GLU A 63 37.90 -32.29 -7.65
C GLU A 63 39.04 -32.73 -6.71
N THR A 64 40.29 -32.39 -7.05
CA THR A 64 41.47 -32.70 -6.22
C THR A 64 41.46 -31.90 -4.90
N ILE A 65 41.11 -30.61 -4.95
CA ILE A 65 40.95 -29.78 -3.75
C ILE A 65 39.93 -30.40 -2.82
N VAL A 66 38.75 -30.73 -3.36
CA VAL A 66 37.62 -31.25 -2.60
C VAL A 66 37.93 -32.62 -2.00
N ASP A 67 38.55 -33.54 -2.75
CA ASP A 67 38.92 -34.86 -2.25
C ASP A 67 39.99 -34.78 -1.15
N THR A 68 40.94 -33.86 -1.28
CA THR A 68 41.97 -33.60 -0.26
C THR A 68 41.34 -33.02 1.02
N LEU A 69 40.46 -32.03 0.89
CA LEU A 69 39.76 -31.43 2.03
C LEU A 69 38.85 -32.45 2.74
N CYS A 70 38.11 -33.28 1.99
CA CYS A 70 37.28 -34.35 2.54
C CYS A 70 38.10 -35.42 3.25
N THR A 71 39.30 -35.74 2.75
CA THR A 71 40.21 -36.71 3.39
C THR A 71 40.80 -36.12 4.66
N ASN A 72 41.20 -34.85 4.63
CA ASN A 72 41.76 -34.14 5.78
C ASN A 72 40.73 -33.93 6.91
N MET A 73 39.43 -33.85 6.58
CA MET A 73 38.35 -33.86 7.56
C MET A 73 38.32 -35.15 8.41
N LEU A 74 38.84 -36.26 7.87
CA LEU A 74 38.98 -37.55 8.56
C LEU A 74 40.38 -37.75 9.17
N SER A 75 41.21 -36.70 9.21
CA SER A 75 42.56 -36.78 9.76
C SER A 75 42.54 -36.88 11.29
N ASP A 76 43.53 -37.57 11.85
CA ASP A 76 43.75 -37.62 13.30
C ASP A 76 44.13 -36.25 13.90
N LYS A 77 44.62 -35.32 13.07
CA LYS A 77 45.02 -33.97 13.48
C LYS A 77 43.82 -33.02 13.55
N GLU A 78 43.44 -32.62 14.76
CA GLU A 78 42.29 -31.72 15.02
C GLU A 78 42.35 -30.40 14.26
N GLN A 79 43.47 -29.66 14.35
CA GLN A 79 43.66 -28.39 13.63
C GLN A 79 43.48 -28.54 12.10
N LEU A 80 43.87 -29.69 11.55
CA LEU A 80 43.75 -29.97 10.13
C LEU A 80 42.29 -30.31 9.73
N ARG A 81 41.51 -30.92 10.64
CA ARG A 81 40.08 -31.16 10.43
C ARG A 81 39.30 -29.85 10.38
N ASP A 82 39.51 -28.97 11.36
CA ASP A 82 38.76 -27.71 11.47
C ASP A 82 39.03 -26.79 10.28
N ILE A 83 40.31 -26.59 9.92
CA ILE A 83 40.67 -25.75 8.79
C ILE A 83 40.17 -26.32 7.46
N SER A 84 40.13 -27.65 7.32
CA SER A 84 39.61 -28.32 6.13
C SER A 84 38.09 -28.25 6.05
N SER A 85 37.37 -28.28 7.18
CA SER A 85 35.92 -28.04 7.26
C SER A 85 35.59 -26.61 6.80
N ILE A 86 36.29 -25.60 7.33
CA ILE A 86 36.11 -24.19 6.92
C ILE A 86 36.48 -24.01 5.44
N GLY A 87 37.55 -24.67 4.99
CA GLY A 87 37.93 -24.74 3.58
C GLY A 87 36.82 -25.28 2.69
N LEU A 88 36.21 -26.41 3.07
CA LEU A 88 35.14 -27.03 2.30
C LEU A 88 33.87 -26.17 2.27
N LYS A 89 33.50 -25.55 3.40
CA LYS A 89 32.39 -24.57 3.47
C LYS A 89 32.65 -23.36 2.56
N THR A 90 33.87 -22.84 2.55
CA THR A 90 34.29 -21.72 1.68
C THR A 90 34.17 -22.09 0.21
N VAL A 91 34.61 -23.30 -0.18
CA VAL A 91 34.47 -23.82 -1.54
C VAL A 91 32.98 -23.93 -1.92
N ILE A 92 32.14 -24.50 -1.06
CA ILE A 92 30.70 -24.64 -1.30
C ILE A 92 30.02 -23.28 -1.45
N ALA A 93 30.45 -22.28 -0.68
CA ALA A 93 29.89 -20.93 -0.73
C ALA A 93 30.18 -20.20 -2.06
N GLU A 94 31.28 -20.50 -2.73
CA GLU A 94 31.71 -19.88 -3.99
C GLU A 94 31.31 -20.67 -5.25
N LEU A 95 30.69 -21.86 -5.10
CA LEU A 95 30.18 -22.61 -6.24
C LEU A 95 28.98 -21.89 -6.89
N PRO A 96 28.94 -21.80 -8.24
CA PRO A 96 27.85 -21.14 -8.93
C PRO A 96 26.50 -21.87 -8.72
N PRO A 97 25.39 -21.11 -8.58
CA PRO A 97 24.05 -21.69 -8.48
C PRO A 97 23.68 -22.45 -9.76
N ALA A 98 22.69 -23.36 -9.64
CA ALA A 98 22.36 -24.37 -10.65
C ALA A 98 22.11 -23.85 -12.09
N SER A 99 21.83 -22.56 -12.28
CA SER A 99 21.51 -21.93 -13.56
C SER A 99 22.71 -21.72 -14.52
N SER A 100 23.96 -21.70 -14.04
CA SER A 100 25.13 -21.30 -14.86
C SER A 100 26.30 -22.28 -14.90
N GLY A 101 26.27 -23.38 -14.12
CA GLY A 101 27.43 -24.30 -13.97
C GLY A 101 27.07 -25.74 -13.59
N LEU A 102 25.98 -26.28 -14.16
CA LEU A 102 25.32 -27.52 -13.73
C LEU A 102 26.24 -28.77 -13.68
N ALA A 103 27.22 -28.89 -14.58
CA ALA A 103 28.10 -30.06 -14.66
C ALA A 103 29.20 -30.10 -13.58
N LEU A 104 29.93 -28.99 -13.39
CA LEU A 104 31.00 -28.87 -12.39
C LEU A 104 30.43 -28.99 -10.97
N SER A 105 29.36 -28.24 -10.68
CA SER A 105 28.71 -28.29 -9.36
C SER A 105 28.13 -29.69 -9.07
N ALA A 106 27.57 -30.40 -10.05
CA ALA A 106 27.05 -31.75 -9.85
C ALA A 106 28.15 -32.78 -9.54
N ASN A 107 29.28 -32.75 -10.25
CA ASN A 107 30.38 -33.69 -10.03
C ASN A 107 31.08 -33.47 -8.67
N VAL A 108 31.32 -32.20 -8.31
CA VAL A 108 31.88 -31.83 -7.00
C VAL A 108 30.94 -32.24 -5.87
N CYS A 109 29.65 -31.89 -5.98
CA CYS A 109 28.65 -32.25 -4.97
C CYS A 109 28.50 -33.77 -4.83
N LYS A 110 28.53 -34.54 -5.94
CA LYS A 110 28.48 -36.00 -5.92
C LYS A 110 29.62 -36.59 -5.08
N LYS A 111 30.85 -36.11 -5.26
CA LYS A 111 32.03 -36.62 -4.55
C LYS A 111 32.00 -36.26 -3.06
N ILE A 112 31.62 -35.02 -2.73
CA ILE A 112 31.41 -34.56 -1.35
C ILE A 112 30.33 -35.42 -0.69
N THR A 113 29.17 -35.55 -1.32
CA THR A 113 28.03 -36.30 -0.78
C THR A 113 28.40 -37.74 -0.46
N GLY A 114 29.11 -38.44 -1.35
CA GLY A 114 29.55 -39.82 -1.10
C GLY A 114 30.46 -39.95 0.12
N ARG A 115 31.42 -39.02 0.29
CA ARG A 115 32.33 -39.00 1.45
C ARG A 115 31.62 -38.61 2.74
N LEU A 116 30.78 -37.56 2.71
CA LEU A 116 30.00 -37.13 3.87
C LEU A 116 29.02 -38.21 4.33
N THR A 117 28.35 -38.90 3.41
CA THR A 117 27.43 -40.01 3.75
C THR A 117 28.19 -41.12 4.49
N SER A 118 29.41 -41.44 4.07
CA SER A 118 30.26 -42.42 4.75
C SER A 118 30.76 -41.94 6.12
N ALA A 119 31.04 -40.63 6.25
CA ALA A 119 31.51 -40.02 7.50
C ALA A 119 30.39 -39.95 8.55
N ILE A 120 29.15 -39.66 8.12
CA ILE A 120 27.97 -39.64 8.98
C ILE A 120 27.62 -41.06 9.46
N ALA A 121 27.79 -42.07 8.60
CA ALA A 121 27.50 -43.46 8.94
C ALA A 121 28.46 -44.07 9.99
N LYS A 122 29.70 -43.59 10.09
CA LYS A 122 30.67 -44.04 11.09
C LYS A 122 30.38 -43.38 12.45
N GLN A 123 29.83 -44.14 13.39
CA GLN A 123 29.33 -43.65 14.69
C GLN A 123 30.40 -43.44 15.78
N GLU A 124 31.66 -43.79 15.53
CA GLU A 124 32.71 -43.75 16.56
C GLU A 124 33.27 -42.33 16.81
N ASP A 125 33.38 -41.49 15.76
CA ASP A 125 33.96 -40.14 15.84
C ASP A 125 32.92 -39.03 15.71
N VAL A 126 32.38 -38.58 16.85
CA VAL A 126 31.31 -37.57 16.87
C VAL A 126 31.72 -36.21 16.34
N SER A 127 32.98 -35.78 16.52
CA SER A 127 33.47 -34.49 16.02
C SER A 127 33.39 -34.43 14.50
N VAL A 128 33.80 -35.50 13.82
CA VAL A 128 33.69 -35.65 12.36
C VAL A 128 32.22 -35.68 11.93
N GLN A 129 31.35 -36.38 12.66
CA GLN A 129 29.91 -36.41 12.34
C GLN A 129 29.26 -35.03 12.41
N LEU A 130 29.58 -34.24 13.43
CA LEU A 130 29.02 -32.89 13.60
C LEU A 130 29.43 -31.97 12.45
N GLU A 131 30.72 -31.96 12.09
CA GLU A 131 31.21 -31.18 10.95
C GLU A 131 30.64 -31.67 9.62
N ALA A 132 30.57 -32.98 9.41
CA ALA A 132 30.00 -33.56 8.20
C ALA A 132 28.50 -33.23 8.03
N LEU A 133 27.73 -33.25 9.12
CA LEU A 133 26.32 -32.85 9.11
C LEU A 133 26.15 -31.35 8.82
N ASP A 134 27.05 -30.51 9.31
CA ASP A 134 27.01 -29.07 9.06
C ASP A 134 27.33 -28.73 7.60
N ILE A 135 28.38 -29.33 7.06
CA ILE A 135 28.77 -29.20 5.64
C ILE A 135 27.66 -29.72 4.73
N LEU A 136 27.04 -30.86 5.08
CA LEU A 136 25.90 -31.39 4.34
C LEU A 136 24.70 -30.44 4.38
N SER A 137 24.43 -29.82 5.53
CA SER A 137 23.35 -28.84 5.70
C SER A 137 23.57 -27.60 4.84
N ASP A 138 24.79 -27.05 4.82
CA ASP A 138 25.18 -25.91 3.99
C ASP A 138 25.03 -26.24 2.50
N MET A 139 25.49 -27.42 2.09
CA MET A 139 25.40 -27.90 0.72
C MET A 139 23.93 -28.08 0.28
N LEU A 140 23.08 -28.68 1.12
CA LEU A 140 21.66 -28.87 0.83
C LEU A 140 20.91 -27.54 0.72
N SER A 141 21.21 -26.56 1.58
CA SER A 141 20.54 -25.25 1.56
C SER A 141 20.77 -24.47 0.26
N ARG A 142 21.97 -24.60 -0.34
CA ARG A 142 22.39 -23.83 -1.52
C ARG A 142 22.23 -24.61 -2.83
N LEU A 143 22.57 -25.89 -2.81
CA LEU A 143 22.71 -26.75 -4.00
C LEU A 143 21.70 -27.91 -3.98
N GLY A 144 20.62 -27.81 -3.18
CA GLY A 144 19.64 -28.87 -3.01
C GLY A 144 19.03 -29.39 -4.32
N GLY A 145 18.89 -28.55 -5.35
CA GLY A 145 18.34 -28.92 -6.67
C GLY A 145 19.27 -29.76 -7.55
N THR A 146 20.58 -29.74 -7.35
CA THR A 146 21.53 -30.57 -8.11
C THR A 146 21.72 -31.96 -7.50
N LEU A 147 21.31 -32.13 -6.23
CA LEU A 147 21.50 -33.34 -5.43
C LEU A 147 20.35 -34.36 -5.52
N ILE A 148 19.37 -34.15 -6.40
CA ILE A 148 18.11 -34.94 -6.46
C ILE A 148 18.36 -36.45 -6.50
N THR A 149 19.37 -36.89 -7.26
CA THR A 149 19.72 -38.31 -7.38
C THR A 149 20.30 -38.93 -6.09
N PHE A 150 20.83 -38.10 -5.19
CA PHE A 150 21.41 -38.52 -3.91
C PHE A 150 20.47 -38.32 -2.72
N HIS A 151 19.34 -37.64 -2.88
CA HIS A 151 18.41 -37.36 -1.77
C HIS A 151 17.96 -38.62 -1.04
N SER A 152 17.70 -39.72 -1.77
CA SER A 152 17.33 -41.01 -1.16
C SER A 152 18.46 -41.56 -0.27
N SER A 153 19.71 -41.50 -0.74
CA SER A 153 20.87 -41.96 0.03
C SER A 153 21.19 -41.05 1.22
N ILE A 154 20.97 -39.74 1.07
CA ILE A 154 21.12 -38.77 2.16
C ILE A 154 20.06 -39.03 3.23
N LEU A 155 18.80 -39.25 2.82
CA LEU A 155 17.71 -39.52 3.74
C LEU A 155 17.95 -40.80 4.56
N THR A 156 18.34 -41.91 3.92
CA THR A 156 18.63 -43.17 4.61
C THR A 156 19.83 -43.06 5.57
N CYS A 157 20.77 -42.14 5.32
CA CYS A 157 21.88 -41.87 6.21
C CYS A 157 21.52 -40.94 7.39
N LEU A 158 20.63 -39.96 7.18
CA LEU A 158 20.21 -39.00 8.20
C LEU A 158 19.20 -39.58 9.20
N LEU A 159 18.30 -40.46 8.76
CA LEU A 159 17.25 -41.03 9.63
C LEU A 159 17.82 -41.72 10.90
N PRO A 160 18.86 -42.58 10.82
CA PRO A 160 19.46 -43.19 12.01
C PRO A 160 20.12 -42.19 12.97
N GLN A 161 20.54 -41.02 12.48
CA GLN A 161 21.21 -40.01 13.31
C GLN A 161 20.25 -39.29 14.26
N LEU A 162 18.94 -39.35 13.99
CA LEU A 162 17.91 -38.89 14.92
C LEU A 162 17.89 -39.73 16.21
N SER A 163 18.37 -40.97 16.16
CA SER A 163 18.47 -41.87 17.33
C SER A 163 19.86 -41.88 17.98
N SER A 164 20.77 -40.98 17.57
CA SER A 164 22.14 -40.91 18.12
C SER A 164 22.14 -40.64 19.64
N PRO A 165 23.09 -41.17 20.43
CA PRO A 165 23.15 -40.91 21.87
C PRO A 165 23.42 -39.44 22.23
N ARG A 166 24.00 -38.64 21.31
CA ARG A 166 24.32 -37.22 21.57
C ARG A 166 23.30 -36.27 20.95
N LEU A 167 22.73 -35.41 21.78
CA LEU A 167 21.72 -34.42 21.36
C LEU A 167 22.21 -33.44 20.29
N ALA A 168 23.50 -33.07 20.30
CA ALA A 168 24.08 -32.17 19.30
C ALA A 168 24.01 -32.77 17.88
N VAL A 169 24.22 -34.08 17.75
CA VAL A 169 24.15 -34.81 16.47
C VAL A 169 22.71 -34.83 15.98
N ARG A 170 21.75 -35.12 16.87
CA ARG A 170 20.30 -35.09 16.54
C ARG A 170 19.87 -33.72 16.02
N LYS A 171 20.26 -32.63 16.71
CA LYS A 171 19.92 -31.25 16.30
C LYS A 171 20.48 -30.89 14.92
N ARG A 172 21.74 -31.25 14.63
CA ARG A 172 22.35 -31.02 13.30
C ARG A 172 21.70 -31.89 12.21
N ALA A 173 21.33 -33.13 12.52
CA ALA A 173 20.58 -33.98 11.60
C ALA A 173 19.19 -33.40 11.27
N ILE A 174 18.49 -32.83 12.26
CA ILE A 174 17.21 -32.14 12.05
C ILE A 174 17.38 -30.94 11.10
N ILE A 175 18.43 -30.14 11.25
CA ILE A 175 18.74 -29.01 10.36
C ILE A 175 18.98 -29.52 8.92
N ALA A 176 19.77 -30.58 8.76
CA ALA A 176 20.03 -31.19 7.45
C ALA A 176 18.74 -31.69 6.78
N LEU A 177 17.86 -32.38 7.53
CA LEU A 177 16.56 -32.82 7.03
C LEU A 177 15.65 -31.63 6.67
N GLY A 178 15.68 -30.56 7.46
CA GLY A 178 14.97 -29.32 7.17
C GLY A 178 15.40 -28.67 5.85
N HIS A 179 16.68 -28.70 5.51
CA HIS A 179 17.16 -28.22 4.20
C HIS A 179 16.86 -29.22 3.06
N LEU A 180 16.90 -30.52 3.34
CA LEU A 180 16.58 -31.56 2.35
C LEU A 180 15.14 -31.43 1.82
N VAL A 181 14.18 -31.15 2.69
CA VAL A 181 12.75 -31.06 2.30
C VAL A 181 12.42 -29.90 1.36
N MET A 182 13.34 -28.93 1.20
CA MET A 182 13.18 -27.82 0.27
C MET A 182 13.31 -28.26 -1.20
N SER A 183 14.06 -29.32 -1.48
CA SER A 183 14.35 -29.77 -2.85
C SER A 183 13.99 -31.23 -3.13
N CYS A 184 13.52 -31.99 -2.13
CA CYS A 184 13.20 -33.41 -2.30
C CYS A 184 11.93 -33.67 -3.12
N SER A 185 11.85 -34.83 -3.78
CA SER A 185 10.64 -35.27 -4.49
C SER A 185 9.47 -35.53 -3.53
N THR A 186 8.24 -35.51 -4.05
CA THR A 186 7.02 -35.78 -3.26
C THR A 186 7.02 -37.18 -2.65
N CYS A 187 7.56 -38.17 -3.35
CA CYS A 187 7.66 -39.54 -2.85
C CYS A 187 8.61 -39.63 -1.65
N LEU A 188 9.81 -39.04 -1.73
CA LEU A 188 10.79 -39.05 -0.63
C LEU A 188 10.30 -38.24 0.57
N PHE A 189 9.57 -37.15 0.33
CA PHE A 189 8.93 -36.39 1.38
C PHE A 189 7.87 -37.22 2.12
N SER A 190 7.02 -37.92 1.37
CA SER A 190 5.99 -38.80 1.95
C SER A 190 6.64 -39.92 2.75
N GLU A 191 7.71 -40.53 2.25
CA GLU A 191 8.49 -41.57 2.95
C GLU A 191 9.08 -41.05 4.27
N LEU A 192 9.68 -39.86 4.28
CA LEU A 192 10.18 -39.22 5.50
C LEU A 192 9.05 -38.95 6.50
N MET A 193 7.92 -38.41 6.04
CA MET A 193 6.77 -38.11 6.89
C MET A 193 6.13 -39.38 7.47
N ASP A 194 6.00 -40.43 6.67
CA ASP A 194 5.47 -41.73 7.11
C ASP A 194 6.42 -42.39 8.12
N HIS A 195 7.74 -42.32 7.89
CA HIS A 195 8.74 -42.79 8.88
C HIS A 195 8.62 -42.03 10.20
N LEU A 196 8.50 -40.69 10.17
CA LEU A 196 8.30 -39.89 11.37
C LEU A 196 6.99 -40.24 12.09
N LEU A 197 5.90 -40.47 11.36
CA LEU A 197 4.61 -40.86 11.92
C LEU A 197 4.68 -42.24 12.59
N VAL A 198 5.35 -43.21 11.95
CA VAL A 198 5.54 -44.55 12.51
C VAL A 198 6.37 -44.48 13.79
N GLU A 199 7.50 -43.78 13.79
CA GLU A 199 8.34 -43.63 14.99
C GLU A 199 7.65 -42.85 16.11
N LEU A 200 6.92 -41.78 15.77
CA LEU A 200 6.07 -41.06 16.73
C LEU A 200 4.94 -41.94 17.27
N SER A 201 4.51 -42.99 16.58
CA SER A 201 3.46 -43.91 17.08
C SER A 201 4.01 -45.00 18.02
N LYS A 202 5.26 -45.42 17.83
CA LYS A 202 5.92 -46.48 18.64
C LYS A 202 6.20 -46.05 20.07
N ASN A 203 6.52 -44.76 20.28
CA ASN A 203 6.73 -44.13 21.59
C ASN A 203 7.70 -44.88 22.54
N GLU A 204 8.88 -45.25 22.02
CA GLU A 204 9.87 -46.08 22.76
C GLU A 204 10.54 -45.34 23.93
N SER A 205 10.80 -44.03 23.82
CA SER A 205 11.34 -43.21 24.92
C SER A 205 10.99 -41.72 24.75
N THR A 206 10.77 -41.01 25.88
CA THR A 206 10.43 -39.57 25.90
C THR A 206 11.49 -38.72 25.20
N SER A 207 12.78 -39.04 25.34
CA SER A 207 13.89 -38.35 24.64
C SER A 207 13.82 -38.47 23.11
N MET A 208 13.44 -39.64 22.59
CA MET A 208 13.30 -39.85 21.15
C MET A 208 12.05 -39.14 20.63
N THR A 209 10.94 -39.22 21.37
CA THR A 209 9.71 -38.48 21.04
C THR A 209 9.97 -36.97 20.96
N ARG A 210 10.72 -36.37 21.90
CA ARG A 210 11.15 -34.95 21.82
C ARG A 210 11.88 -34.64 20.51
N THR A 211 12.81 -35.51 20.10
CA THR A 211 13.61 -35.34 18.89
C THR A 211 12.74 -35.38 17.62
N TYR A 212 11.83 -36.33 17.53
CA TYR A 212 10.95 -36.45 16.36
C TYR A 212 9.97 -35.29 16.26
N ILE A 213 9.41 -34.80 17.38
CA ILE A 213 8.56 -33.59 17.40
C ILE A 213 9.34 -32.35 16.93
N GLN A 214 10.57 -32.16 17.40
CA GLN A 214 11.44 -31.08 16.91
C GLN A 214 11.71 -31.21 15.41
N CYS A 215 11.91 -32.43 14.91
CA CYS A 215 12.10 -32.70 13.49
C CYS A 215 10.88 -32.29 12.68
N THR A 216 9.67 -32.68 13.10
CA THR A 216 8.41 -32.27 12.45
C THR A 216 8.23 -30.75 12.45
N GLY A 217 8.52 -30.08 13.57
CA GLY A 217 8.50 -28.62 13.67
C GLY A 217 9.48 -27.94 12.71
N ALA A 218 10.73 -28.44 12.63
CA ALA A 218 11.75 -27.91 11.73
C ALA A 218 11.40 -28.11 10.25
N ILE A 219 10.86 -29.27 9.88
CA ILE A 219 10.36 -29.55 8.53
C ILE A 219 9.23 -28.59 8.16
N SER A 220 8.29 -28.33 9.08
CA SER A 220 7.22 -27.35 8.86
C SER A 220 7.75 -25.94 8.62
N ARG A 221 8.78 -25.50 9.36
CA ARG A 221 9.36 -24.15 9.19
C ARG A 221 9.91 -23.93 7.78
N GLN A 222 10.46 -24.97 7.15
CA GLN A 222 11.07 -24.92 5.82
C GLN A 222 10.11 -25.29 4.67
N ALA A 223 9.22 -26.26 4.88
CA ALA A 223 8.38 -26.86 3.83
C ALA A 223 6.88 -26.95 4.21
N GLY A 224 6.33 -25.93 4.88
CA GLY A 224 4.95 -25.95 5.39
C GLY A 224 3.87 -26.34 4.36
N HIS A 225 3.91 -25.78 3.14
CA HIS A 225 2.93 -26.08 2.09
C HIS A 225 2.85 -27.58 1.72
N ARG A 226 3.91 -28.36 1.94
CA ARG A 226 3.96 -29.81 1.69
C ARG A 226 3.50 -30.62 2.90
N VAL A 227 3.72 -30.09 4.10
CA VAL A 227 3.31 -30.74 5.36
C VAL A 227 1.78 -30.79 5.49
N GLY A 228 1.06 -29.87 4.83
CA GLY A 228 -0.40 -29.73 4.89
C GLY A 228 -1.18 -31.05 4.80
N GLU A 229 -0.84 -31.92 3.84
CA GLU A 229 -1.54 -33.20 3.60
C GLU A 229 -1.36 -34.22 4.74
N HIS A 230 -0.30 -34.09 5.54
CA HIS A 230 0.00 -34.99 6.66
C HIS A 230 -0.47 -34.44 8.01
N LEU A 231 -0.92 -33.17 8.08
CA LEU A 231 -1.27 -32.51 9.34
C LEU A 231 -2.42 -33.19 10.08
N GLU A 232 -3.40 -33.74 9.37
CA GLU A 232 -4.55 -34.44 9.98
C GLU A 232 -4.12 -35.61 10.88
N LYS A 233 -3.02 -36.30 10.53
CA LYS A 233 -2.45 -37.41 11.32
C LYS A 233 -1.49 -36.93 12.40
N ILE A 234 -0.76 -35.84 12.15
CA ILE A 234 0.26 -35.31 13.06
C ILE A 234 -0.39 -34.63 14.27
N ILE A 235 -1.40 -33.79 14.05
CA ILE A 235 -1.98 -32.96 15.11
C ILE A 235 -2.50 -33.79 16.29
N PRO A 236 -3.28 -34.88 16.09
CA PRO A 236 -3.73 -35.71 17.20
C PRO A 236 -2.58 -36.30 18.03
N LEU A 237 -1.47 -36.67 17.38
CA LEU A 237 -0.28 -37.19 18.06
C LEU A 237 0.41 -36.11 18.89
N VAL A 238 0.59 -34.89 18.33
CA VAL A 238 1.19 -33.77 19.07
C VAL A 238 0.32 -33.35 20.26
N VAL A 239 -1.01 -33.34 20.09
CA VAL A 239 -1.95 -33.08 21.19
C VAL A 239 -1.84 -34.14 22.30
N LYS A 240 -1.73 -35.42 21.93
CA LYS A 240 -1.51 -36.51 22.90
C LYS A 240 -0.20 -36.30 23.68
N TYR A 241 0.88 -35.93 23.01
CA TYR A 241 2.18 -35.70 23.64
C TYR A 241 2.24 -34.42 24.49
N CYS A 242 1.43 -33.41 24.17
CA CYS A 242 1.28 -32.21 24.99
C CYS A 242 0.66 -32.50 26.37
N ASN A 243 -0.10 -33.60 26.50
CA ASN A 243 -0.68 -34.01 27.79
C ASN A 243 0.24 -34.89 28.64
N VAL A 244 1.43 -35.25 28.15
CA VAL A 244 2.43 -36.00 28.94
C VAL A 244 3.09 -35.04 29.94
N ASP A 245 3.35 -35.52 31.16
CA ASP A 245 4.04 -34.75 32.22
C ASP A 245 5.54 -34.67 31.94
N ASP A 246 5.90 -33.86 30.95
CA ASP A 246 7.29 -33.52 30.59
C ASP A 246 7.36 -32.11 29.98
N ASP A 247 7.99 -31.18 30.69
CA ASP A 247 7.95 -29.75 30.32
C ASP A 247 8.74 -29.45 29.03
N GLU A 248 9.85 -30.15 28.76
CA GLU A 248 10.56 -30.01 27.49
C GLU A 248 9.75 -30.52 26.30
N LEU A 249 9.08 -31.66 26.42
CA LEU A 249 8.21 -32.20 25.37
C LEU A 249 7.04 -31.25 25.10
N ARG A 250 6.44 -30.68 26.14
CA ARG A 250 5.37 -29.66 26.01
C ARG A 250 5.86 -28.44 25.26
N GLU A 251 7.04 -27.92 25.60
CA GLU A 251 7.65 -26.79 24.89
C GLU A 251 7.79 -27.09 23.39
N TYR A 252 8.35 -28.25 23.03
CA TYR A 252 8.53 -28.61 21.62
C TYR A 252 7.20 -28.83 20.88
N CYS A 253 6.17 -29.34 21.56
CA CYS A 253 4.82 -29.43 20.99
C CYS A 253 4.27 -28.03 20.64
N PHE A 254 4.38 -27.06 21.54
CA PHE A 254 3.93 -25.69 21.28
C PHE A 254 4.74 -24.97 20.20
N GLN A 255 6.07 -25.20 20.14
CA GLN A 255 6.90 -24.68 19.05
C GLN A 255 6.55 -25.29 17.68
N ALA A 256 6.16 -26.57 17.65
CA ALA A 256 5.68 -27.22 16.44
C ALA A 256 4.32 -26.64 16.02
N PHE A 257 3.39 -26.49 16.97
CA PHE A 257 2.11 -25.83 16.76
C PHE A 257 2.24 -24.41 16.23
N GLU A 258 3.12 -23.60 16.80
CA GLU A 258 3.43 -22.26 16.30
C GLU A 258 3.86 -22.30 14.82
N SER A 259 4.74 -23.24 14.46
CA SER A 259 5.19 -23.41 13.07
C SER A 259 4.04 -23.82 12.14
N PHE A 260 3.20 -24.77 12.56
CA PHE A 260 2.06 -25.22 11.76
C PHE A 260 1.06 -24.10 11.51
N VAL A 261 0.77 -23.28 12.51
CA VAL A 261 -0.15 -22.13 12.37
C VAL A 261 0.40 -21.07 11.43
N ARG A 262 1.69 -20.70 11.55
CA ARG A 262 2.30 -19.67 10.68
C ARG A 262 2.48 -20.15 9.23
N ARG A 263 2.74 -21.45 9.01
CA ARG A 263 3.13 -21.99 7.69
C ARG A 263 1.99 -22.71 6.95
N CYS A 264 0.96 -23.18 7.66
CA CYS A 264 -0.19 -23.90 7.09
C CYS A 264 -1.54 -23.34 7.59
N PRO A 265 -1.90 -22.07 7.29
CA PRO A 265 -3.09 -21.47 7.87
C PRO A 265 -4.39 -22.15 7.44
N LYS A 266 -4.49 -22.71 6.22
CA LYS A 266 -5.77 -23.25 5.73
C LYS A 266 -6.13 -24.57 6.40
N GLU A 267 -5.17 -25.49 6.45
CA GLU A 267 -5.33 -26.85 6.96
C GLU A 267 -5.51 -26.85 8.48
N MET A 268 -4.89 -25.91 9.19
CA MET A 268 -4.99 -25.80 10.66
C MET A 268 -6.35 -25.29 11.17
N SER A 269 -7.23 -24.77 10.30
CA SER A 269 -8.47 -24.09 10.70
C SER A 269 -9.37 -24.90 11.63
N LEU A 270 -9.49 -26.21 11.40
CA LEU A 270 -10.36 -27.09 12.17
C LEU A 270 -9.81 -27.41 13.57
N HIS A 271 -8.50 -27.28 13.76
CA HIS A 271 -7.81 -27.67 15.00
C HIS A 271 -7.52 -26.49 15.94
N ILE A 272 -7.67 -25.24 15.46
CA ILE A 272 -7.39 -24.02 16.22
C ILE A 272 -8.17 -23.95 17.54
N PRO A 273 -9.49 -24.24 17.61
CA PRO A 273 -10.22 -24.15 18.89
C PRO A 273 -9.64 -25.08 19.98
N ALA A 274 -9.24 -26.30 19.60
CA ALA A 274 -8.61 -27.24 20.52
C ALA A 274 -7.23 -26.74 20.98
N MET A 275 -6.45 -26.13 20.08
CA MET A 275 -5.15 -25.54 20.40
C MET A 275 -5.28 -24.34 21.32
N ILE A 276 -6.26 -23.46 21.10
CA ILE A 276 -6.55 -22.33 22.01
C ILE A 276 -6.84 -22.87 23.40
N GLY A 277 -7.68 -23.91 23.53
CA GLY A 277 -7.95 -24.55 24.81
C GLY A 277 -6.69 -25.08 25.51
N LEU A 278 -5.77 -25.71 24.78
CA LEU A 278 -4.49 -26.17 25.32
C LEU A 278 -3.58 -25.01 25.73
N CYS A 279 -3.41 -23.99 24.88
CA CYS A 279 -2.60 -22.82 25.20
C CYS A 279 -3.15 -22.08 26.43
N LEU A 280 -4.46 -21.94 26.55
CA LEU A 280 -5.11 -21.31 27.72
C LEU A 280 -4.97 -22.14 28.99
N LYS A 281 -4.86 -23.47 28.90
CA LYS A 281 -4.57 -24.33 30.05
C LYS A 281 -3.11 -24.21 30.50
N TYR A 282 -2.17 -24.16 29.55
CA TYR A 282 -0.74 -24.17 29.85
C TYR A 282 -0.12 -22.78 30.07
N ILE A 283 -0.84 -21.69 29.74
CA ILE A 283 -0.42 -20.34 30.15
C ILE A 283 -0.54 -20.12 31.66
N THR A 284 -1.45 -20.86 32.32
CA THR A 284 -1.64 -20.85 33.79
C THR A 284 -0.84 -21.93 34.52
N TYR A 285 -0.07 -22.75 33.78
CA TYR A 285 0.70 -23.85 34.36
C TYR A 285 1.95 -23.32 35.08
N ASP A 286 1.81 -23.09 36.38
CA ASP A 286 2.91 -22.83 37.31
C ASP A 286 2.76 -23.78 38.52
N PRO A 287 3.36 -24.99 38.47
CA PRO A 287 3.28 -25.96 39.56
C PRO A 287 3.84 -25.45 40.89
N ASN A 288 4.69 -24.41 40.82
CA ASN A 288 5.46 -23.89 41.94
C ASN A 288 4.86 -22.61 42.53
N TYR A 289 3.77 -22.07 41.95
CA TYR A 289 3.19 -20.81 42.39
C TYR A 289 1.68 -20.77 42.18
N ASN A 290 0.93 -20.57 43.27
CA ASN A 290 -0.53 -20.48 43.22
C ASN A 290 -0.99 -19.02 43.23
N TYR A 291 -1.53 -18.57 42.09
CA TYR A 291 -2.01 -17.18 41.91
C TYR A 291 -3.33 -16.88 42.65
N ASP A 292 -3.99 -17.89 43.22
CA ASP A 292 -5.30 -17.80 43.86
C ASP A 292 -5.24 -17.39 45.35
N GLN A 293 -4.06 -17.33 45.97
CA GLN A 293 -3.92 -16.89 47.37
C GLN A 293 -3.77 -15.37 47.53
N ASP A 294 -3.48 -14.64 46.45
CA ASP A 294 -3.25 -13.18 46.51
C ASP A 294 -4.54 -12.33 46.37
N GLU A 295 -5.72 -12.93 46.23
CA GLU A 295 -6.98 -12.16 46.09
C GLU A 295 -7.61 -11.77 47.44
N ASP A 296 -7.19 -12.37 48.57
CA ASP A 296 -7.82 -12.18 49.90
C ASP A 296 -7.02 -11.33 50.92
N ASP A 297 -5.79 -10.91 50.60
CA ASP A 297 -4.95 -10.08 51.49
C ASP A 297 -4.86 -8.59 51.06
N GLU A 298 -5.88 -8.08 50.36
CA GLU A 298 -5.91 -6.67 49.88
C GLU A 298 -6.27 -5.62 50.97
N ASP A 299 -6.42 -5.98 52.26
CA ASP A 299 -6.86 -5.04 53.32
C ASP A 299 -6.05 -5.07 54.64
N ALA A 300 -4.75 -5.40 54.62
CA ALA A 300 -3.91 -5.33 55.83
C ALA A 300 -2.65 -4.45 55.68
N MET A 301 -2.77 -3.24 56.25
CA MET A 301 -1.71 -2.38 56.80
C MET A 301 -0.82 -1.59 55.82
N GLU A 302 -1.31 -0.40 55.46
CA GLU A 302 -0.44 0.79 55.43
C GLU A 302 0.13 1.01 56.84
N THR A 303 1.38 0.62 57.06
CA THR A 303 2.17 1.17 58.16
C THR A 303 3.49 1.68 57.62
N ASP A 304 3.71 2.97 57.85
CA ASP A 304 4.96 3.71 57.72
C ASP A 304 6.20 2.83 57.90
N LYS A 305 7.11 2.86 56.93
CA LYS A 305 8.51 2.55 57.16
C LYS A 305 9.35 3.80 56.92
N THR A 306 9.49 4.55 58.01
CA THR A 306 10.75 5.21 58.38
C THR A 306 11.92 4.23 58.29
N ASP A 307 13.07 4.75 57.93
CA ASP A 307 14.38 4.10 57.88
C ASP A 307 14.60 3.14 59.06
N GLU A 308 14.99 1.90 58.77
CA GLU A 308 15.91 1.10 59.60
C GLU A 308 16.46 -0.06 58.76
N GLU A 309 17.79 -0.03 58.60
CA GLU A 309 18.61 -1.17 58.21
C GLU A 309 18.42 -2.27 59.25
N GLU A 310 18.00 -3.48 58.85
CA GLU A 310 18.27 -4.69 59.62
C GLU A 310 18.13 -5.93 58.74
N ASP A 311 19.16 -6.76 58.81
CA ASP A 311 19.38 -8.01 58.10
C ASP A 311 18.19 -8.96 58.18
N GLN A 312 17.82 -9.57 57.05
CA GLN A 312 17.25 -10.91 57.01
C GLN A 312 17.86 -11.68 55.84
N ASP A 313 19.04 -12.23 56.12
CA ASP A 313 19.55 -13.47 55.55
C ASP A 313 18.48 -14.58 55.63
N SER A 314 17.63 -14.64 54.62
CA SER A 314 16.91 -15.85 54.24
C SER A 314 16.69 -15.87 52.73
N GLU A 315 17.78 -15.62 51.99
CA GLU A 315 17.99 -16.35 50.74
C GLU A 315 18.23 -17.82 51.11
N GLU A 316 17.15 -18.55 51.43
CA GLU A 316 17.13 -19.96 51.05
C GLU A 316 17.28 -19.94 49.53
N GLU A 317 18.51 -20.20 49.07
CA GLU A 317 18.82 -20.55 47.68
C GLU A 317 17.87 -21.69 47.28
N TYR A 318 16.68 -21.34 46.78
CA TYR A 318 15.87 -22.24 45.99
C TYR A 318 16.74 -22.60 44.78
N THR A 319 17.18 -23.85 44.71
CA THR A 319 17.89 -24.43 43.57
C THR A 319 17.04 -24.25 42.30
N ASP A 320 17.30 -23.17 41.58
CA ASP A 320 16.64 -22.65 40.37
C ASP A 320 16.92 -23.50 39.10
N ASP A 321 17.71 -24.56 39.21
CA ASP A 321 18.16 -25.34 38.04
C ASP A 321 17.08 -26.27 37.43
N ASP A 322 15.98 -26.54 38.14
CA ASP A 322 14.97 -27.53 37.71
C ASP A 322 13.60 -26.95 37.27
N ASP A 323 13.31 -25.65 37.43
CA ASP A 323 12.02 -25.07 36.99
C ASP A 323 12.01 -24.73 35.48
N MET A 324 11.54 -25.68 34.65
CA MET A 324 11.34 -25.49 33.20
C MET A 324 9.92 -25.04 32.82
N SER A 325 9.04 -24.83 33.80
CA SER A 325 7.62 -24.51 33.57
C SER A 325 7.43 -23.18 32.81
N TRP A 326 8.32 -22.21 33.02
CA TRP A 326 8.29 -20.91 32.34
C TRP A 326 8.47 -21.02 30.84
N LYS A 327 9.26 -22.00 30.36
CA LYS A 327 9.45 -22.24 28.91
C LYS A 327 8.16 -22.74 28.26
N VAL A 328 7.38 -23.56 28.98
CA VAL A 328 6.06 -24.03 28.52
C VAL A 328 5.06 -22.88 28.43
N ARG A 329 4.98 -22.02 29.46
CA ARG A 329 4.13 -20.81 29.44
C ARG A 329 4.51 -19.87 28.30
N ARG A 330 5.82 -19.68 28.09
CA ARG A 330 6.37 -18.87 27.00
C ARG A 330 5.97 -19.41 25.62
N ALA A 331 6.18 -20.71 25.39
CA ALA A 331 5.86 -21.35 24.11
C ALA A 331 4.34 -21.33 23.83
N SER A 332 3.52 -21.53 24.87
CA SER A 332 2.05 -21.41 24.78
C SER A 332 1.62 -20.00 24.36
N THR A 333 2.25 -18.97 24.95
CA THR A 333 1.98 -17.56 24.63
C THR A 333 2.38 -17.22 23.20
N LYS A 334 3.55 -17.69 22.73
CA LYS A 334 3.97 -17.51 21.33
C LYS A 334 3.07 -18.22 20.33
N CYS A 335 2.53 -19.38 20.71
CA CYS A 335 1.54 -20.06 19.90
C CYS A 335 0.23 -19.24 19.80
N LEU A 336 -0.24 -18.66 20.91
CA LEU A 336 -1.39 -17.73 20.89
C LEU A 336 -1.11 -16.50 20.02
N ASP A 337 0.07 -15.88 20.15
CA ASP A 337 0.49 -14.76 19.29
C ASP A 337 0.44 -15.12 17.79
N ALA A 338 0.93 -16.32 17.42
CA ALA A 338 0.85 -16.81 16.05
C ALA A 338 -0.60 -17.01 15.57
N ILE A 339 -1.48 -17.54 16.41
CA ILE A 339 -2.90 -17.74 16.11
C ILE A 339 -3.59 -16.37 15.89
N VAL A 340 -3.37 -15.43 16.79
CA VAL A 340 -3.94 -14.08 16.71
C VAL A 340 -3.45 -13.33 15.46
N SER A 341 -2.15 -13.42 15.17
CA SER A 341 -1.54 -12.73 14.03
C SER A 341 -1.97 -13.28 12.66
N THR A 342 -2.41 -14.54 12.59
CA THR A 342 -2.78 -15.19 11.33
C THR A 342 -4.28 -15.17 11.04
N ARG A 343 -5.13 -14.99 12.05
CA ARG A 343 -6.59 -15.17 11.94
C ARG A 343 -7.39 -13.91 12.25
N HIS A 344 -7.56 -13.04 11.26
CA HIS A 344 -8.42 -11.86 11.40
C HIS A 344 -9.89 -12.22 11.62
N GLU A 345 -10.34 -13.30 11.01
CA GLU A 345 -11.74 -13.73 11.00
C GLU A 345 -12.28 -14.12 12.38
N MET A 346 -11.40 -14.49 13.33
CA MET A 346 -11.76 -14.94 14.68
C MET A 346 -11.62 -13.86 15.76
N LEU A 347 -11.46 -12.58 15.40
CA LEU A 347 -11.24 -11.49 16.36
C LEU A 347 -12.28 -11.44 17.49
N GLN A 348 -13.57 -11.63 17.18
CA GLN A 348 -14.63 -11.64 18.19
C GLN A 348 -14.45 -12.77 19.21
N GLU A 349 -14.04 -13.96 18.77
CA GLU A 349 -13.78 -15.09 19.66
C GLU A 349 -12.54 -14.85 20.53
N PHE A 350 -11.49 -14.24 19.97
CA PHE A 350 -10.30 -13.86 20.72
C PHE A 350 -10.62 -12.88 21.84
N TYR A 351 -11.48 -11.90 21.61
CA TYR A 351 -11.92 -10.97 22.66
C TYR A 351 -12.77 -11.63 23.75
N LYS A 352 -13.46 -12.73 23.46
CA LYS A 352 -14.25 -13.47 24.47
C LYS A 352 -13.41 -14.44 25.29
N THR A 353 -12.39 -15.06 24.68
CA THR A 353 -11.68 -16.21 25.27
C THR A 353 -10.23 -15.94 25.57
N VAL A 354 -9.48 -15.37 24.62
CA VAL A 354 -8.02 -15.20 24.71
C VAL A 354 -7.66 -13.91 25.46
N SER A 355 -8.31 -12.79 25.14
CA SER A 355 -7.95 -11.50 25.73
C SER A 355 -8.19 -11.42 27.24
N PRO A 356 -9.29 -11.93 27.83
CA PRO A 356 -9.46 -11.88 29.29
C PRO A 356 -8.40 -12.72 30.02
N ALA A 357 -8.04 -13.88 29.45
CA ALA A 357 -7.01 -14.73 30.00
C ALA A 357 -5.63 -14.04 29.97
N LEU A 358 -5.27 -13.39 28.86
CA LEU A 358 -4.02 -12.63 28.78
C LEU A 358 -3.98 -11.48 29.78
N ILE A 359 -5.08 -10.72 29.94
CA ILE A 359 -5.17 -9.60 30.90
C ILE A 359 -4.94 -10.10 32.34
N SER A 360 -5.57 -11.22 32.72
CA SER A 360 -5.40 -11.80 34.06
C SER A 360 -3.95 -12.21 34.35
N ARG A 361 -3.16 -12.49 33.30
CA ARG A 361 -1.75 -12.93 33.39
C ARG A 361 -0.73 -11.80 33.22
N PHE A 362 -1.16 -10.54 33.17
CA PHE A 362 -0.21 -9.41 33.23
C PHE A 362 0.56 -9.37 34.57
N LYS A 363 0.11 -10.10 35.59
CA LYS A 363 0.80 -10.33 36.88
C LYS A 363 1.85 -11.45 36.88
N GLU A 364 2.28 -11.95 35.71
CA GLU A 364 3.29 -13.03 35.59
C GLU A 364 4.61 -12.68 36.30
N ARG A 365 5.27 -13.65 36.96
CA ARG A 365 6.52 -13.41 37.71
C ARG A 365 7.73 -13.33 36.77
N GLU A 366 7.75 -14.21 35.76
CA GLU A 366 8.86 -14.34 34.82
C GLU A 366 8.86 -13.23 33.76
N GLU A 367 9.90 -12.39 33.75
CA GLU A 367 9.98 -11.21 32.85
C GLU A 367 9.90 -11.60 31.37
N ASN A 368 10.49 -12.72 30.98
CA ASN A 368 10.51 -13.17 29.60
C ASN A 368 9.13 -13.65 29.14
N VAL A 369 8.39 -14.33 30.02
CA VAL A 369 7.01 -14.78 29.74
C VAL A 369 6.08 -13.56 29.70
N LYS A 370 6.19 -12.66 30.67
CA LYS A 370 5.43 -11.41 30.73
C LYS A 370 5.60 -10.56 29.46
N ALA A 371 6.83 -10.42 28.97
CA ALA A 371 7.11 -9.69 27.74
C ALA A 371 6.44 -10.32 26.49
N ASP A 372 6.47 -11.65 26.39
CA ASP A 372 5.78 -12.37 25.30
C ASP A 372 4.24 -12.26 25.43
N ILE A 373 3.68 -12.17 26.65
CA ILE A 373 2.25 -11.93 26.90
C ILE A 373 1.84 -10.54 26.41
N PHE A 374 2.61 -9.50 26.74
CA PHE A 374 2.37 -8.15 26.23
C PHE A 374 2.48 -8.10 24.71
N HIS A 375 3.46 -8.79 24.13
CA HIS A 375 3.60 -8.88 22.67
C HIS A 375 2.37 -9.53 22.02
N ALA A 376 1.89 -10.66 22.55
CA ALA A 376 0.68 -11.32 22.06
C ALA A 376 -0.55 -10.40 22.10
N TYR A 377 -0.69 -9.61 23.17
CA TYR A 377 -1.76 -8.62 23.29
C TYR A 377 -1.60 -7.45 22.30
N VAL A 378 -0.38 -6.96 22.09
CA VAL A 378 -0.09 -5.94 21.06
C VAL A 378 -0.42 -6.46 19.67
N SER A 379 -0.13 -7.72 19.35
CA SER A 379 -0.54 -8.35 18.10
C SER A 379 -2.06 -8.39 17.94
N LEU A 380 -2.81 -8.66 19.02
CA LEU A 380 -4.28 -8.58 19.02
C LEU A 380 -4.78 -7.16 18.72
N LEU A 381 -4.18 -6.14 19.33
CA LEU A 381 -4.52 -4.73 19.09
C LEU A 381 -4.22 -4.33 17.65
N LYS A 382 -3.03 -4.68 17.13
CA LYS A 382 -2.64 -4.42 15.73
C LYS A 382 -3.61 -5.07 14.75
N GLN A 383 -4.08 -6.28 15.04
CA GLN A 383 -5.07 -6.99 14.23
C GLN A 383 -6.45 -6.34 14.29
N THR A 384 -6.77 -5.66 15.39
CA THR A 384 -8.04 -4.94 15.60
C THR A 384 -8.05 -3.56 14.94
N LYS A 385 -6.87 -3.00 14.64
CA LYS A 385 -6.75 -1.70 13.97
C LYS A 385 -7.49 -1.73 12.63
N PRO A 386 -8.56 -0.93 12.45
CA PRO A 386 -9.26 -0.92 11.18
C PRO A 386 -8.32 -0.36 10.11
N VAL A 387 -8.12 -1.10 9.02
CA VAL A 387 -7.60 -0.51 7.78
C VAL A 387 -8.57 0.63 7.46
N GLN A 388 -8.09 1.87 7.29
CA GLN A 388 -8.92 3.07 7.10
C GLN A 388 -10.05 2.91 6.05
N SER A 389 -9.93 1.94 5.14
CA SER A 389 -10.95 1.50 4.18
C SER A 389 -12.25 0.92 4.79
N TRP A 390 -12.21 0.37 6.02
CA TRP A 390 -13.36 -0.31 6.65
C TRP A 390 -14.20 0.58 7.59
N LEU A 391 -13.64 1.66 8.14
CA LEU A 391 -14.38 2.56 9.04
C LEU A 391 -15.51 3.32 8.35
N GLN A 392 -15.48 3.47 7.03
CA GLN A 392 -16.54 4.16 6.27
C GLN A 392 -17.62 3.23 5.70
N THR A 393 -17.43 1.90 5.75
CA THR A 393 -18.30 0.94 5.05
C THR A 393 -19.32 0.21 5.91
N THR A 394 -19.39 0.44 7.23
CA THR A 394 -20.22 -0.39 8.13
C THR A 394 -21.05 0.38 9.16
N ASP A 395 -21.40 1.64 8.92
CA ASP A 395 -22.43 2.34 9.74
C ASP A 395 -23.88 1.95 9.38
N ALA A 396 -24.09 0.93 8.54
CA ALA A 396 -25.43 0.43 8.24
C ALA A 396 -25.47 -1.10 8.16
N LEU A 397 -26.05 -1.68 9.23
CA LEU A 397 -26.61 -3.04 9.37
C LEU A 397 -25.65 -4.16 9.84
N GLY A 398 -25.66 -4.40 11.15
CA GLY A 398 -25.27 -5.69 11.75
C GLY A 398 -24.96 -5.60 13.25
N GLN A 399 -25.94 -5.91 14.10
CA GLN A 399 -25.80 -6.10 15.55
C GLN A 399 -24.98 -7.36 15.89
N GLY A 400 -23.69 -7.34 15.60
CA GLY A 400 -22.70 -8.21 16.23
C GLY A 400 -21.66 -7.32 16.90
N ASP A 401 -21.38 -7.53 18.18
CA ASP A 401 -20.44 -6.71 18.94
C ASP A 401 -19.16 -6.48 18.13
N MET A 402 -18.96 -5.24 17.70
CA MET A 402 -17.78 -4.88 16.92
C MET A 402 -16.55 -5.13 17.79
N PRO A 403 -15.45 -5.70 17.25
CA PRO A 403 -14.22 -5.93 18.01
C PRO A 403 -13.72 -4.69 18.78
N LEU A 404 -13.96 -3.49 18.24
CA LEU A 404 -13.66 -2.22 18.91
C LEU A 404 -14.52 -1.96 20.16
N MET A 405 -15.82 -2.28 20.13
CA MET A 405 -16.68 -2.14 21.31
C MET A 405 -16.30 -3.16 22.39
N MET A 406 -15.98 -4.39 21.99
CA MET A 406 -15.47 -5.41 22.90
C MET A 406 -14.16 -4.97 23.57
N LEU A 407 -13.25 -4.37 22.80
CA LEU A 407 -12.02 -3.80 23.32
C LEU A 407 -12.31 -2.64 24.30
N GLN A 408 -13.24 -1.73 23.98
CA GLN A 408 -13.66 -0.65 24.88
C GLN A 408 -14.13 -1.17 26.23
N HIS A 409 -14.95 -2.23 26.26
CA HIS A 409 -15.39 -2.87 27.50
C HIS A 409 -14.25 -3.48 28.32
N GLN A 410 -13.13 -3.86 27.68
CA GLN A 410 -11.97 -4.43 28.37
C GLN A 410 -10.95 -3.38 28.85
N VAL A 411 -11.03 -2.13 28.38
CA VAL A 411 -10.10 -1.05 28.76
C VAL A 411 -9.94 -0.90 30.28
N PRO A 412 -11.01 -0.88 31.10
CA PRO A 412 -10.87 -0.74 32.55
C PRO A 412 -10.04 -1.86 33.18
N SER A 413 -10.26 -3.11 32.74
CA SER A 413 -9.51 -4.28 33.22
C SER A 413 -8.04 -4.24 32.79
N ILE A 414 -7.77 -3.81 31.55
CA ILE A 414 -6.41 -3.62 31.03
C ILE A 414 -5.68 -2.57 31.87
N VAL A 415 -6.29 -1.41 32.10
CA VAL A 415 -5.69 -0.32 32.88
C VAL A 415 -5.45 -0.75 34.32
N LYS A 416 -6.41 -1.43 34.97
CA LYS A 416 -6.25 -1.92 36.34
C LYS A 416 -5.03 -2.85 36.45
N ALA A 417 -4.88 -3.77 35.51
CA ALA A 417 -3.75 -4.69 35.47
C ALA A 417 -2.41 -3.96 35.22
N LEU A 418 -2.38 -3.02 34.29
CA LEU A 418 -1.16 -2.27 33.94
C LEU A 418 -0.76 -1.24 35.00
N HIS A 419 -1.69 -0.71 35.79
CA HIS A 419 -1.40 0.29 36.83
C HIS A 419 -0.33 -0.21 37.83
N LYS A 420 -0.43 -1.48 38.25
CA LYS A 420 0.56 -2.12 39.14
C LYS A 420 1.90 -2.31 38.43
N GLN A 421 1.88 -2.75 37.17
CA GLN A 421 3.08 -3.05 36.37
C GLN A 421 3.87 -1.79 35.96
N LEU A 422 3.22 -0.64 35.81
CA LEU A 422 3.86 0.63 35.46
C LEU A 422 4.81 1.17 36.55
N LYS A 423 4.68 0.70 37.79
CA LYS A 423 5.53 1.10 38.93
C LYS A 423 6.56 0.02 39.31
N GLU A 424 6.67 -1.04 38.52
CA GLU A 424 7.57 -2.16 38.81
C GLU A 424 9.04 -1.79 38.57
N LYS A 425 9.96 -2.41 39.32
CA LYS A 425 11.41 -2.16 39.17
C LYS A 425 11.90 -2.53 37.77
N SER A 426 11.36 -3.63 37.21
CA SER A 426 11.70 -4.14 35.87
C SER A 426 11.47 -3.10 34.78
N MET A 427 12.53 -2.76 34.04
CA MET A 427 12.44 -1.84 32.92
C MET A 427 11.72 -2.49 31.72
N LYS A 428 12.00 -3.77 31.45
CA LYS A 428 11.40 -4.50 30.31
C LYS A 428 9.87 -4.57 30.45
N THR A 429 9.39 -4.77 31.68
CA THR A 429 7.96 -4.78 32.00
C THR A 429 7.29 -3.43 31.75
N ARG A 430 7.89 -2.34 32.26
CA ARG A 430 7.40 -0.98 32.05
C ARG A 430 7.37 -0.59 30.56
N GLN A 431 8.39 -0.98 29.76
CA GLN A 431 8.39 -0.77 28.31
C GLN A 431 7.27 -1.52 27.61
N GLY A 432 7.03 -2.78 28.01
CA GLY A 432 5.90 -3.58 27.53
C GLY A 432 4.55 -2.90 27.79
N CYS A 433 4.38 -2.31 28.98
CA CYS A 433 3.19 -1.54 29.34
C CYS A 433 3.01 -0.32 28.44
N PHE A 434 4.05 0.50 28.24
CA PHE A 434 3.97 1.69 27.39
C PHE A 434 3.69 1.35 25.93
N ASN A 435 4.32 0.30 25.39
CA ASN A 435 4.06 -0.15 24.02
C ASN A 435 2.61 -0.62 23.84
N LEU A 436 2.09 -1.41 24.80
CA LEU A 436 0.70 -1.87 24.80
C LEU A 436 -0.28 -0.69 24.87
N LEU A 437 -0.06 0.25 25.80
CA LEU A 437 -0.92 1.43 25.93
C LEU A 437 -0.83 2.37 24.71
N THR A 438 0.33 2.47 24.07
CA THR A 438 0.54 3.26 22.84
C THR A 438 -0.25 2.68 21.68
N GLU A 439 -0.20 1.36 21.49
CA GLU A 439 -1.00 0.69 20.46
C GLU A 439 -2.50 0.79 20.81
N LEU A 440 -2.88 0.61 22.07
CA LEU A 440 -4.27 0.75 22.53
C LEU A 440 -4.84 2.15 22.24
N ALA A 441 -4.09 3.20 22.56
CA ALA A 441 -4.46 4.59 22.28
C ALA A 441 -4.50 4.90 20.76
N SER A 442 -3.75 4.15 19.94
CA SER A 442 -3.75 4.28 18.49
C SER A 442 -4.93 3.55 17.84
N VAL A 443 -5.40 2.45 18.43
CA VAL A 443 -6.58 1.68 17.97
C VAL A 443 -7.89 2.34 18.42
N LEU A 444 -7.93 2.86 19.65
CA LEU A 444 -9.09 3.53 20.25
C LEU A 444 -8.77 4.99 20.60
N PRO A 445 -8.89 5.93 19.64
CA PRO A 445 -8.75 7.35 19.95
C PRO A 445 -9.85 7.76 20.94
N GLY A 446 -9.46 8.34 22.08
CA GLY A 446 -10.36 8.71 23.17
C GLY A 446 -10.68 7.60 24.17
N GLY A 447 -10.25 6.36 23.95
CA GLY A 447 -10.61 5.20 24.79
C GLY A 447 -10.05 5.21 26.21
N LEU A 448 -8.99 5.98 26.48
CA LEU A 448 -8.33 6.03 27.80
C LEU A 448 -8.75 7.25 28.64
N SER A 449 -9.73 8.05 28.20
CA SER A 449 -10.11 9.32 28.85
C SER A 449 -10.44 9.18 30.35
N GLU A 450 -11.21 8.17 30.74
CA GLU A 450 -11.60 7.94 32.15
C GLU A 450 -10.44 7.44 33.04
N HIS A 451 -9.37 6.97 32.41
CA HIS A 451 -8.27 6.25 33.05
C HIS A 451 -6.96 7.04 33.12
N ILE A 452 -6.89 8.22 32.51
CA ILE A 452 -5.71 9.10 32.55
C ILE A 452 -5.19 9.35 33.98
N PRO A 453 -6.02 9.59 35.02
CA PRO A 453 -5.52 9.81 36.38
C PRO A 453 -4.70 8.63 36.93
N ALA A 454 -5.04 7.39 36.54
CA ALA A 454 -4.32 6.19 36.96
C ALA A 454 -2.98 6.00 36.21
N LEU A 455 -2.87 6.50 34.98
CA LEU A 455 -1.69 6.31 34.13
C LEU A 455 -0.61 7.38 34.38
N VAL A 456 -1.03 8.61 34.72
CA VAL A 456 -0.13 9.75 34.94
C VAL A 456 0.99 9.47 35.96
N PRO A 457 0.73 8.85 37.14
CA PRO A 457 1.79 8.51 38.09
C PRO A 457 2.85 7.57 37.50
N GLY A 458 2.45 6.60 36.67
CA GLY A 458 3.37 5.67 36.02
C GLY A 458 4.27 6.33 34.98
N ILE A 459 3.73 7.31 34.23
CA ILE A 459 4.49 8.13 33.29
C ILE A 459 5.53 8.96 34.06
N ILE A 460 5.11 9.67 35.12
CA ILE A 460 6.00 10.51 35.92
C ILE A 460 7.13 9.66 36.52
N TYR A 461 6.80 8.52 37.14
CA TYR A 461 7.76 7.60 37.73
C TYR A 461 8.87 7.21 36.75
N SER A 462 8.49 6.79 35.54
CA SER A 462 9.43 6.35 34.50
C SER A 462 10.28 7.49 33.89
N LEU A 463 9.83 8.74 34.01
CA LEU A 463 10.59 9.91 33.55
C LEU A 463 11.56 10.44 34.62
N THR A 464 11.20 10.36 35.90
CA THR A 464 11.98 10.94 37.02
C THR A 464 13.02 9.97 37.62
N ASP A 465 12.82 8.67 37.46
CA ASP A 465 13.66 7.64 38.06
C ASP A 465 15.10 7.69 37.50
N LYS A 466 16.08 7.79 38.40
CA LYS A 466 17.51 7.85 38.07
C LYS A 466 18.05 6.55 37.50
N SER A 467 17.40 5.42 37.80
CA SER A 467 17.78 4.10 37.29
C SER A 467 17.24 3.83 35.88
N SER A 468 16.37 4.69 35.34
CA SER A 468 15.73 4.49 34.04
C SER A 468 16.69 4.68 32.87
N THR A 469 16.74 3.68 31.98
CA THR A 469 17.52 3.73 30.73
C THR A 469 16.97 4.79 29.76
N SER A 470 17.80 5.20 28.80
CA SER A 470 17.39 6.16 27.77
C SER A 470 16.20 5.67 26.95
N ASN A 471 16.16 4.38 26.62
CA ASN A 471 15.04 3.77 25.89
C ASN A 471 13.73 3.82 26.67
N MET A 472 13.75 3.58 27.99
CA MET A 472 12.57 3.71 28.85
C MET A 472 11.95 5.11 28.79
N LYS A 473 12.79 6.15 28.94
CA LYS A 473 12.34 7.54 28.89
C LYS A 473 11.77 7.89 27.51
N ILE A 474 12.37 7.39 26.44
CA ILE A 474 11.88 7.58 25.07
C ILE A 474 10.52 6.91 24.88
N ASP A 475 10.33 5.67 25.33
CA ASP A 475 9.06 4.95 25.21
C ASP A 475 7.95 5.64 26.04
N ALA A 476 8.27 6.10 27.25
CA ALA A 476 7.35 6.86 28.08
C ALA A 476 6.93 8.21 27.43
N LEU A 477 7.88 8.94 26.84
CA LEU A 477 7.60 10.18 26.10
C LEU A 477 6.79 9.92 24.82
N THR A 478 7.10 8.85 24.09
CA THR A 478 6.40 8.45 22.87
C THR A 478 4.94 8.13 23.19
N PHE A 479 4.73 7.32 24.23
CA PHE A 479 3.39 7.05 24.74
C PHE A 479 2.67 8.33 25.13
N PHE A 480 3.33 9.20 25.91
CA PHE A 480 2.73 10.44 26.36
C PHE A 480 2.30 11.34 25.18
N HIS A 481 3.13 11.45 24.14
CA HIS A 481 2.76 12.16 22.91
C HIS A 481 1.51 11.57 22.25
N VAL A 482 1.46 10.25 22.06
CA VAL A 482 0.34 9.57 21.41
C VAL A 482 -0.97 9.77 22.18
N ILE A 483 -0.93 9.71 23.52
CA ILE A 483 -2.13 9.98 24.32
C ILE A 483 -2.61 11.43 24.12
N LEU A 484 -1.70 12.40 24.13
CA LEU A 484 -2.05 13.82 23.94
C LEU A 484 -2.65 14.12 22.56
N CYS A 485 -2.22 13.39 21.52
CA CYS A 485 -2.76 13.54 20.16
C CYS A 485 -4.16 12.94 19.99
N ASN A 486 -4.44 11.84 20.71
CA ASN A 486 -5.63 11.02 20.46
C ASN A 486 -6.78 11.25 21.46
N HIS A 487 -6.60 12.13 22.45
CA HIS A 487 -7.60 12.40 23.50
C HIS A 487 -7.99 13.88 23.58
N PRO A 488 -9.22 14.19 24.04
CA PRO A 488 -9.64 15.57 24.24
C PRO A 488 -8.76 16.28 25.29
N PRO A 489 -8.43 17.56 25.09
CA PRO A 489 -7.47 18.28 25.92
C PRO A 489 -7.93 18.49 27.36
N GLU A 490 -9.24 18.56 27.60
CA GLU A 490 -9.87 18.80 28.90
C GLU A 490 -9.46 17.76 29.96
N VAL A 491 -9.19 16.52 29.54
CA VAL A 491 -8.81 15.42 30.43
C VAL A 491 -7.44 15.63 31.07
N PHE A 492 -6.55 16.40 30.43
CA PHE A 492 -5.19 16.63 30.91
C PHE A 492 -5.05 17.88 31.78
N HIS A 493 -6.02 18.81 31.74
CA HIS A 493 -6.01 20.05 32.54
C HIS A 493 -5.73 19.85 34.04
N PRO A 494 -6.33 18.86 34.75
CA PRO A 494 -6.01 18.63 36.16
C PRO A 494 -4.58 18.12 36.40
N HIS A 495 -3.95 17.51 35.38
CA HIS A 495 -2.65 16.86 35.50
C HIS A 495 -1.47 17.68 34.94
N ILE A 496 -1.73 18.80 34.25
CA ILE A 496 -0.66 19.64 33.66
C ILE A 496 0.34 20.13 34.72
N LYS A 497 -0.14 20.51 35.92
CA LYS A 497 0.74 20.98 37.01
C LYS A 497 1.78 19.92 37.43
N THR A 498 1.44 18.64 37.34
CA THR A 498 2.33 17.53 37.72
C THR A 498 3.13 16.97 36.55
N LEU A 499 2.60 17.02 35.32
CA LEU A 499 3.25 16.48 34.13
C LEU A 499 4.30 17.41 33.51
N LEU A 500 4.13 18.73 33.68
CA LEU A 500 4.99 19.72 33.06
C LEU A 500 6.44 19.71 33.61
N PRO A 501 6.69 19.68 34.94
CA PRO A 501 8.06 19.71 35.45
C PRO A 501 8.94 18.53 34.98
N PRO A 502 8.47 17.26 35.00
CA PRO A 502 9.22 16.14 34.43
C PRO A 502 9.53 16.32 32.94
N THR A 503 8.57 16.81 32.16
CA THR A 503 8.75 17.06 30.71
C THR A 503 9.84 18.10 30.48
N ILE A 504 9.85 19.19 31.25
CA ILE A 504 10.89 20.24 31.17
C ILE A 504 12.27 19.71 31.55
N ALA A 505 12.34 18.82 32.55
CA ALA A 505 13.59 18.16 32.92
C ALA A 505 14.14 17.32 31.75
N CYS A 506 13.28 16.58 31.05
CA CYS A 506 13.66 15.80 29.86
C CYS A 506 14.14 16.67 28.69
N ILE A 507 13.65 17.91 28.53
CA ILE A 507 14.19 18.86 27.53
C ILE A 507 15.64 19.22 27.85
N SER A 508 16.02 19.22 29.13
CA SER A 508 17.38 19.57 29.59
C SER A 508 18.32 18.35 29.69
N ASP A 509 17.88 17.17 29.23
CA ASP A 509 18.65 15.94 29.29
C ASP A 509 19.92 16.00 28.40
N PRO A 510 21.05 15.36 28.81
CA PRO A 510 22.25 15.28 27.98
C PRO A 510 22.04 14.49 26.68
N PHE A 511 21.11 13.51 26.66
CA PHE A 511 20.89 12.67 25.49
C PHE A 511 19.90 13.31 24.51
N TYR A 512 20.35 13.52 23.28
CA TYR A 512 19.61 14.27 22.26
C TYR A 512 18.26 13.64 21.88
N LYS A 513 18.15 12.30 21.88
CA LYS A 513 16.88 11.61 21.57
C LYS A 513 15.80 11.81 22.63
N ILE A 514 16.16 11.87 23.91
CA ILE A 514 15.20 12.21 24.96
C ILE A 514 14.74 13.66 24.78
N THR A 515 15.68 14.55 24.46
CA THR A 515 15.37 15.96 24.18
C THR A 515 14.43 16.11 22.98
N SER A 516 14.63 15.36 21.89
CA SER A 516 13.81 15.47 20.68
C SER A 516 12.36 15.01 20.90
N GLU A 517 12.16 13.93 21.66
CA GLU A 517 10.83 13.44 22.03
C GLU A 517 10.16 14.34 23.08
N ALA A 518 10.92 14.86 24.05
CA ALA A 518 10.38 15.80 25.04
C ALA A 518 9.89 17.10 24.38
N LEU A 519 10.60 17.61 23.37
CA LEU A 519 10.16 18.79 22.60
C LEU A 519 8.88 18.53 21.80
N LEU A 520 8.71 17.31 21.29
CA LEU A 520 7.53 16.88 20.54
C LEU A 520 6.31 16.69 21.45
N VAL A 521 6.50 16.11 22.64
CA VAL A 521 5.48 16.10 23.71
C VAL A 521 5.10 17.53 24.09
N THR A 522 6.10 18.41 24.28
CA THR A 522 5.88 19.81 24.67
C THR A 522 5.07 20.56 23.62
N GLN A 523 5.34 20.34 22.34
CA GLN A 523 4.57 20.89 21.23
C GLN A 523 3.08 20.53 21.36
N GLN A 524 2.76 19.25 21.57
CA GLN A 524 1.37 18.81 21.73
C GLN A 524 0.74 19.31 23.04
N LEU A 525 1.51 19.36 24.13
CA LEU A 525 1.05 19.87 25.41
C LEU A 525 0.59 21.32 25.32
N ILE A 526 1.25 22.15 24.50
CA ILE A 526 0.85 23.54 24.26
C ILE A 526 -0.51 23.64 23.57
N GLU A 527 -0.81 22.74 22.62
CA GLU A 527 -2.13 22.66 21.99
C GLU A 527 -3.20 22.21 22.99
N VAL A 528 -2.84 21.38 23.96
CA VAL A 528 -3.73 20.92 25.03
C VAL A 528 -4.01 22.00 26.08
N ILE A 529 -2.99 22.78 26.46
CA ILE A 529 -3.12 23.91 27.38
C ILE A 529 -4.03 24.99 26.80
N ARG A 530 -3.87 25.31 25.50
CA ARG A 530 -4.69 26.31 24.81
C ARG A 530 -5.08 25.84 23.41
N PRO A 531 -6.18 25.09 23.27
CA PRO A 531 -6.69 24.70 21.95
C PRO A 531 -7.33 25.92 21.28
N LEU A 532 -6.70 26.48 20.24
CA LEU A 532 -7.24 27.67 19.56
C LEU A 532 -8.51 27.40 18.73
N GLY A 533 -8.82 26.13 18.45
CA GLY A 533 -10.01 25.71 17.71
C GLY A 533 -11.27 25.51 18.58
N ARG A 534 -11.15 25.52 19.92
CA ARG A 534 -12.27 25.35 20.85
C ARG A 534 -12.10 26.30 22.05
N PRO A 535 -13.16 26.97 22.52
CA PRO A 535 -13.06 27.84 23.70
C PRO A 535 -12.67 27.00 24.93
N CYS A 536 -11.62 27.41 25.64
CA CYS A 536 -11.09 26.73 26.83
C CYS A 536 -11.02 27.72 28.01
N SER A 537 -11.38 27.25 29.21
CA SER A 537 -11.39 28.03 30.46
C SER A 537 -10.11 27.88 31.31
N PHE A 538 -9.13 27.08 30.86
CA PHE A 538 -7.89 26.82 31.59
C PHE A 538 -6.92 28.02 31.53
N ASP A 539 -6.31 28.38 32.68
CA ASP A 539 -5.33 29.47 32.75
C ASP A 539 -3.92 28.98 32.35
N ALA A 540 -3.49 29.36 31.15
CA ALA A 540 -2.19 29.00 30.60
C ALA A 540 -1.01 29.85 31.15
N LYS A 541 -1.28 31.04 31.71
CA LYS A 541 -0.26 32.04 32.09
C LYS A 541 0.87 31.55 32.99
N PRO A 542 0.64 30.73 34.05
CA PRO A 542 1.70 30.34 34.96
C PRO A 542 2.79 29.46 34.31
N TYR A 543 2.46 28.76 33.23
CA TYR A 543 3.35 27.78 32.60
C TYR A 543 4.18 28.34 31.42
N VAL A 544 3.78 29.51 30.90
CA VAL A 544 4.37 30.09 29.67
C VAL A 544 5.86 30.35 29.82
N LYS A 545 6.29 30.92 30.96
CA LYS A 545 7.70 31.30 31.19
C LYS A 545 8.63 30.08 31.21
N ASP A 546 8.23 29.03 31.90
CA ASP A 546 9.06 27.83 32.05
C ASP A 546 9.20 27.08 30.72
N LEU A 547 8.09 26.91 29.99
CA LEU A 547 8.04 26.33 28.65
C LEU A 547 8.88 27.09 27.63
N PHE A 548 8.75 28.43 27.63
CA PHE A 548 9.49 29.29 26.74
C PHE A 548 10.99 29.25 27.03
N SER A 549 11.38 29.36 28.30
CA SER A 549 12.79 29.42 28.70
C SER A 549 13.55 28.13 28.39
N SER A 550 12.94 26.96 28.58
CA SER A 550 13.55 25.66 28.30
C SER A 550 13.74 25.44 26.80
N THR A 551 12.73 25.76 26.00
CA THR A 551 12.76 25.64 24.54
C THR A 551 13.74 26.64 23.91
N LEU A 552 13.81 27.87 24.44
CA LEU A 552 14.73 28.91 23.96
C LEU A 552 16.20 28.50 24.11
N LYS A 553 16.57 27.83 25.21
CA LYS A 553 17.94 27.31 25.41
C LYS A 553 18.34 26.35 24.30
N ARG A 554 17.44 25.44 23.90
CA ARG A 554 17.68 24.47 22.81
C ARG A 554 17.67 25.13 21.43
N LEU A 555 16.80 26.13 21.21
CA LEU A 555 16.75 26.87 19.94
C LEU A 555 18.02 27.69 19.67
N LYS A 556 18.61 28.30 20.71
CA LYS A 556 19.84 29.11 20.59
C LYS A 556 21.09 28.27 20.37
N ALA A 557 21.15 27.05 20.90
CA ALA A 557 22.32 26.18 20.77
C ALA A 557 22.65 25.85 19.31
N SER A 558 23.92 26.04 18.92
CA SER A 558 24.45 25.67 17.60
C SER A 558 24.93 24.22 17.54
N ASP A 559 25.43 23.70 18.66
CA ASP A 559 26.20 22.44 18.73
C ASP A 559 25.31 21.28 19.23
N ILE A 560 24.14 21.13 18.61
CA ILE A 560 23.19 20.05 18.89
C ILE A 560 22.78 19.34 17.60
N ASP A 561 22.29 18.11 17.76
CA ASP A 561 21.80 17.28 16.67
C ASP A 561 20.72 17.98 15.82
N GLN A 562 20.69 17.68 14.52
CA GLN A 562 19.74 18.27 13.58
C GLN A 562 18.28 18.03 14.00
N GLU A 563 17.96 16.83 14.49
CA GLU A 563 16.61 16.47 14.90
C GLU A 563 16.13 17.35 16.04
N VAL A 564 16.99 17.60 17.04
CA VAL A 564 16.66 18.47 18.17
C VAL A 564 16.46 19.91 17.69
N LYS A 565 17.27 20.40 16.73
CA LYS A 565 17.09 21.74 16.14
C LYS A 565 15.73 21.87 15.47
N GLU A 566 15.35 20.89 14.64
CA GLU A 566 14.06 20.91 13.93
C GLU A 566 12.88 20.85 14.91
N ARG A 567 12.94 19.96 15.91
CA ARG A 567 11.91 19.85 16.95
C ARG A 567 11.83 21.11 17.82
N ALA A 568 12.96 21.74 18.13
CA ALA A 568 12.98 22.99 18.89
C ALA A 568 12.36 24.15 18.11
N ILE A 569 12.62 24.23 16.79
CA ILE A 569 12.01 25.22 15.89
C ILE A 569 10.50 25.01 15.83
N ALA A 570 10.03 23.77 15.62
CA ALA A 570 8.60 23.46 15.56
C ALA A 570 7.89 23.73 16.90
N CYS A 571 8.48 23.29 18.02
CA CYS A 571 7.95 23.49 19.36
C CYS A 571 7.88 24.99 19.71
N MET A 572 8.95 25.76 19.49
CA MET A 572 8.91 27.22 19.68
C MET A 572 7.89 27.89 18.77
N GLY A 573 7.73 27.39 17.54
CA GLY A 573 6.68 27.77 16.62
C GLY A 573 5.28 27.65 17.21
N GLN A 574 5.01 26.51 17.85
CA GLN A 574 3.75 26.24 18.51
C GLN A 574 3.55 27.12 19.76
N ILE A 575 4.61 27.36 20.55
CA ILE A 575 4.58 28.31 21.68
C ILE A 575 4.14 29.68 21.19
N ILE A 576 4.77 30.19 20.12
CA ILE A 576 4.43 31.49 19.57
C ILE A 576 2.99 31.47 19.03
N CYS A 577 2.61 30.45 18.24
CA CYS A 577 1.28 30.31 17.64
C CYS A 577 0.15 30.35 18.68
N ASN A 578 0.28 29.62 19.80
CA ASN A 578 -0.77 29.45 20.80
C ASN A 578 -0.65 30.37 22.02
N LEU A 579 0.56 30.79 22.40
CA LEU A 579 0.82 31.53 23.64
C LEU A 579 1.50 32.89 23.39
N GLY A 580 1.62 33.31 22.13
CA GLY A 580 2.35 34.52 21.73
C GLY A 580 1.81 35.83 22.30
N ASP A 581 0.53 35.89 22.66
CA ASP A 581 -0.08 37.05 23.33
C ASP A 581 0.47 37.30 24.74
N SER A 582 0.96 36.25 25.39
CA SER A 582 1.50 36.29 26.76
C SER A 582 3.03 36.43 26.81
N LEU A 583 3.70 36.41 25.66
CA LEU A 583 5.17 36.49 25.54
C LEU A 583 5.73 37.93 25.65
N GLY A 584 4.92 38.95 25.35
CA GLY A 584 5.31 40.36 25.48
C GLY A 584 6.65 40.72 24.82
N ALA A 585 7.63 41.11 25.63
CA ALA A 585 8.94 41.61 25.16
C ALA A 585 9.86 40.52 24.55
N ASP A 586 9.63 39.24 24.86
CA ASP A 586 10.50 38.13 24.42
C ASP A 586 10.21 37.66 22.97
N LEU A 587 9.11 38.13 22.37
CA LEU A 587 8.69 37.77 21.02
C LEU A 587 9.68 38.26 19.96
N ASN A 588 10.04 39.55 19.99
CA ASN A 588 10.88 40.18 18.96
C ASN A 588 12.28 39.53 18.86
N PRO A 589 13.03 39.32 19.96
CA PRO A 589 14.29 38.60 19.91
C PRO A 589 14.16 37.18 19.35
N THR A 590 13.07 36.49 19.67
CA THR A 590 12.83 35.12 19.21
C THR A 590 12.56 35.07 17.70
N LEU A 591 11.79 36.02 17.17
CA LEU A 591 11.55 36.13 15.73
C LEU A 591 12.84 36.39 14.94
N GLN A 592 13.80 37.15 15.50
CA GLN A 592 15.11 37.33 14.87
C GLN A 592 15.91 36.02 14.79
N ILE A 593 15.81 35.15 15.81
CA ILE A 593 16.43 33.82 15.78
C ILE A 593 15.82 32.97 14.65
N PHE A 594 14.50 33.04 14.42
CA PHE A 594 13.86 32.37 13.29
C PHE A 594 14.40 32.88 11.94
N LEU A 595 14.68 34.17 11.81
CA LEU A 595 15.28 34.75 10.60
C LEU A 595 16.70 34.22 10.36
N GLU A 596 17.52 34.07 11.41
CA GLU A 596 18.84 33.45 11.31
C GLU A 596 18.75 31.96 10.91
N ARG A 597 17.81 31.22 11.53
CA ARG A 597 17.57 29.79 11.20
C ARG A 597 16.97 29.60 9.81
N LEU A 598 16.28 30.59 9.26
CA LEU A 598 15.81 30.61 7.88
C LEU A 598 16.97 30.68 6.89
N LYS A 599 18.06 31.39 7.22
CA LYS A 599 19.26 31.51 6.38
C LYS A 599 20.08 30.22 6.31
N ASN A 600 19.97 29.34 7.31
CA ASN A 600 20.69 28.07 7.37
C ASN A 600 20.05 26.97 6.51
N GLU A 601 20.88 26.24 5.77
CA GLU A 601 20.45 25.25 4.79
C GLU A 601 19.61 24.11 5.35
N ILE A 602 20.01 23.61 6.51
CA ILE A 602 19.42 22.42 7.11
C ILE A 602 18.07 22.77 7.75
N THR A 603 17.97 23.94 8.40
CA THR A 603 16.80 24.34 9.16
C THR A 603 15.75 25.11 8.36
N ARG A 604 16.07 25.54 7.12
CA ARG A 604 15.19 26.42 6.32
C ARG A 604 13.78 25.86 6.08
N LEU A 605 13.63 24.55 5.86
CA LEU A 605 12.32 23.98 5.53
C LEU A 605 11.40 24.00 6.76
N THR A 606 11.93 23.61 7.91
CA THR A 606 11.20 23.56 9.18
C THR A 606 10.85 24.97 9.67
N THR A 607 11.75 25.94 9.49
CA THR A 607 11.44 27.34 9.80
C THR A 607 10.38 27.92 8.88
N VAL A 608 10.38 27.61 7.58
CA VAL A 608 9.31 28.02 6.66
C VAL A 608 7.96 27.50 7.14
N LYS A 609 7.83 26.20 7.41
CA LYS A 609 6.58 25.60 7.92
C LYS A 609 6.14 26.24 9.24
N THR A 610 7.09 26.53 10.11
CA THR A 610 6.83 27.17 11.39
C THR A 610 6.34 28.61 11.23
N LEU A 611 6.96 29.40 10.35
CA LEU A 611 6.50 30.75 10.04
C LEU A 611 5.09 30.75 9.43
N THR A 612 4.79 29.77 8.57
CA THR A 612 3.44 29.56 8.03
C THR A 612 2.42 29.31 9.14
N LEU A 613 2.77 28.45 10.12
CA LEU A 613 1.93 28.16 11.27
C LEU A 613 1.68 29.42 12.13
N ILE A 614 2.75 30.14 12.49
CA ILE A 614 2.64 31.38 13.28
C ILE A 614 1.78 32.42 12.55
N ALA A 615 2.01 32.61 11.24
CA ALA A 615 1.26 33.54 10.43
C ALA A 615 -0.23 33.16 10.29
N SER A 616 -0.56 31.87 10.38
CA SER A 616 -1.93 31.37 10.33
C SER A 616 -2.67 31.45 11.67
N SER A 617 -1.97 31.83 12.76
CA SER A 617 -2.56 31.82 14.09
C SER A 617 -3.76 32.77 14.21
N PRO A 618 -4.88 32.31 14.79
CA PRO A 618 -6.02 33.16 15.17
C PRO A 618 -5.66 34.38 16.03
N LEU A 619 -4.54 34.33 16.76
CA LEU A 619 -4.10 35.39 17.67
C LEU A 619 -3.50 36.62 16.94
N LYS A 620 -3.34 36.56 15.61
CA LYS A 620 -2.79 37.66 14.78
C LYS A 620 -1.49 38.23 15.33
N ILE A 621 -0.52 37.35 15.58
CA ILE A 621 0.79 37.68 16.14
C ILE A 621 1.53 38.65 15.22
N ASP A 622 2.23 39.64 15.76
CA ASP A 622 2.93 40.61 14.94
C ASP A 622 4.24 40.03 14.35
N LEU A 623 4.25 39.76 13.04
CA LEU A 623 5.43 39.30 12.29
C LEU A 623 6.14 40.43 11.53
N ARG A 624 5.64 41.67 11.58
CA ARG A 624 6.17 42.81 10.81
C ARG A 624 7.69 43.00 10.90
N PRO A 625 8.36 42.81 12.05
CA PRO A 625 9.80 43.06 12.17
C PRO A 625 10.67 42.17 11.28
N ILE A 626 10.23 40.96 10.95
CA ILE A 626 11.02 40.00 10.15
C ILE A 626 10.65 40.01 8.67
N LEU A 627 9.51 40.59 8.29
CA LEU A 627 9.02 40.52 6.90
C LEU A 627 10.00 41.15 5.92
N GLY A 628 10.61 42.29 6.28
CA GLY A 628 11.49 43.07 5.40
C GLY A 628 12.65 42.28 4.81
N GLU A 629 13.33 41.46 5.62
CA GLU A 629 14.39 40.54 5.16
C GLU A 629 13.84 39.15 4.81
N GLY A 630 12.81 38.68 5.52
CA GLY A 630 12.27 37.32 5.39
C GLY A 630 11.62 37.04 4.03
N VAL A 631 10.81 37.97 3.50
CA VAL A 631 10.10 37.75 2.21
C VAL A 631 11.08 37.62 1.03
N PRO A 632 12.12 38.47 0.87
CA PRO A 632 13.14 38.25 -0.15
C PRO A 632 13.91 36.92 0.00
N ILE A 633 14.17 36.48 1.24
CA ILE A 633 14.82 35.18 1.49
C ILE A 633 13.89 34.03 1.04
N LEU A 634 12.61 34.10 1.37
CA LEU A 634 11.61 33.13 0.91
C LEU A 634 11.54 33.10 -0.63
N ALA A 635 11.54 34.26 -1.29
CA ALA A 635 11.59 34.33 -2.76
C ALA A 635 12.80 33.56 -3.32
N SER A 636 13.98 33.68 -2.70
CA SER A 636 15.19 32.97 -3.15
C SER A 636 15.05 31.44 -3.12
N PHE A 637 14.20 30.89 -2.24
CA PHE A 637 13.96 29.46 -2.13
C PHE A 637 13.15 28.89 -3.30
N LEU A 638 12.37 29.74 -3.98
CA LEU A 638 11.58 29.34 -5.15
C LEU A 638 12.46 28.91 -6.34
N ARG A 639 13.70 29.43 -6.42
CA ARG A 639 14.69 29.04 -7.44
C ARG A 639 15.32 27.67 -7.18
N LYS A 640 15.28 27.16 -5.95
CA LYS A 640 15.98 25.92 -5.56
C LYS A 640 15.24 24.71 -6.10
N ASN A 641 15.97 23.69 -6.57
CA ASN A 641 15.39 22.45 -7.10
C ASN A 641 14.92 21.47 -6.00
N GLN A 642 14.15 21.96 -5.02
CA GLN A 642 13.60 21.15 -3.93
C GLN A 642 12.08 21.37 -3.86
N ARG A 643 11.30 20.38 -4.31
CA ARG A 643 9.84 20.48 -4.45
C ARG A 643 9.13 20.82 -3.12
N ALA A 644 9.48 20.13 -2.03
CA ALA A 644 8.88 20.37 -0.71
C ALA A 644 9.11 21.80 -0.17
N LEU A 645 10.28 22.37 -0.47
CA LEU A 645 10.63 23.74 -0.10
C LEU A 645 9.83 24.74 -0.91
N LYS A 646 9.71 24.55 -2.24
CA LYS A 646 8.87 25.42 -3.10
C LYS A 646 7.42 25.48 -2.62
N LEU A 647 6.81 24.32 -2.36
CA LEU A 647 5.42 24.25 -1.89
C LEU A 647 5.23 24.91 -0.52
N SER A 648 6.09 24.61 0.45
CA SER A 648 6.01 25.20 1.79
C SER A 648 6.22 26.72 1.74
N THR A 649 7.14 27.18 0.89
CA THR A 649 7.44 28.61 0.70
C THR A 649 6.29 29.36 0.04
N LEU A 650 5.67 28.79 -1.00
CA LEU A 650 4.49 29.40 -1.65
C LEU A 650 3.31 29.50 -0.68
N ALA A 651 3.06 28.45 0.13
CA ALA A 651 2.04 28.47 1.16
C ALA A 651 2.33 29.53 2.24
N ALA A 652 3.60 29.64 2.68
CA ALA A 652 4.03 30.67 3.63
C ALA A 652 3.78 32.07 3.08
N LEU A 653 4.24 32.35 1.85
CA LEU A 653 4.09 33.64 1.19
C LEU A 653 2.61 34.01 1.00
N ASP A 654 1.74 33.05 0.67
CA ASP A 654 0.30 33.25 0.51
C ASP A 654 -0.37 33.71 1.82
N ILE A 655 -0.09 33.01 2.92
CA ILE A 655 -0.64 33.34 4.25
C ILE A 655 -0.10 34.67 4.75
N LEU A 656 1.21 34.95 4.54
CA LEU A 656 1.81 36.22 4.92
C LEU A 656 1.16 37.41 4.20
N ILE A 657 0.83 37.26 2.91
CA ILE A 657 0.10 38.31 2.17
C ILE A 657 -1.31 38.50 2.71
N LYS A 658 -2.05 37.41 2.97
CA LYS A 658 -3.43 37.49 3.46
C LYS A 658 -3.54 38.23 4.79
N ASN A 659 -2.60 37.99 5.71
CA ASN A 659 -2.69 38.49 7.09
C ASN A 659 -1.88 39.76 7.35
N TYR A 660 -0.81 40.03 6.60
CA TYR A 660 0.11 41.17 6.82
C TYR A 660 0.26 42.09 5.61
N GLY A 661 -0.74 42.12 4.72
CA GLY A 661 -0.70 42.90 3.48
C GLY A 661 -0.42 44.39 3.64
N ASP A 662 -0.75 44.98 4.80
CA ASP A 662 -0.53 46.39 5.13
C ASP A 662 0.96 46.77 5.30
N SER A 663 1.81 45.80 5.62
CA SER A 663 3.22 46.01 5.98
C SER A 663 4.19 45.64 4.85
N LEU A 664 3.67 45.16 3.71
CA LEU A 664 4.48 44.71 2.59
C LEU A 664 4.89 45.87 1.68
N LYS A 665 6.20 46.02 1.48
CA LYS A 665 6.76 47.03 0.58
C LYS A 665 6.76 46.53 -0.87
N PRO A 666 6.59 47.42 -1.87
CA PRO A 666 6.62 47.04 -3.30
C PRO A 666 7.85 46.21 -3.71
N VAL A 667 9.03 46.56 -3.19
CA VAL A 667 10.30 45.88 -3.48
C VAL A 667 10.27 44.40 -3.04
N MET A 668 9.55 44.08 -1.97
CA MET A 668 9.45 42.72 -1.45
C MET A 668 8.62 41.84 -2.40
N ILE A 669 7.48 42.36 -2.85
CA ILE A 669 6.60 41.67 -3.82
C ILE A 669 7.32 41.47 -5.16
N GLU A 670 8.06 42.47 -5.62
CA GLU A 670 8.85 42.36 -6.85
C GLU A 670 9.90 41.24 -6.80
N SER A 671 10.50 41.00 -5.63
CA SER A 671 11.47 39.90 -5.48
C SER A 671 10.81 38.53 -5.68
N VAL A 672 9.55 38.37 -5.24
CA VAL A 672 8.78 37.12 -5.42
C VAL A 672 8.30 36.99 -6.86
N LEU A 673 7.72 38.04 -7.44
CA LEU A 673 7.15 38.03 -8.80
C LEU A 673 8.19 37.65 -9.87
N LYS A 674 9.47 37.98 -9.67
CA LYS A 674 10.56 37.59 -10.59
C LYS A 674 10.74 36.08 -10.71
N GLU A 675 10.39 35.31 -9.68
CA GLU A 675 10.60 33.85 -9.63
C GLU A 675 9.42 33.03 -10.17
N LEU A 676 8.21 33.60 -10.11
CA LEU A 676 6.98 32.89 -10.44
C LEU A 676 6.88 32.37 -11.88
N PRO A 677 7.39 33.05 -12.94
CA PRO A 677 7.28 32.53 -14.31
C PRO A 677 7.87 31.12 -14.45
N SER A 678 9.01 30.84 -13.79
CA SER A 678 9.65 29.52 -13.82
C SER A 678 8.87 28.42 -13.09
N LEU A 679 7.89 28.80 -12.27
CA LEU A 679 7.06 27.89 -11.48
C LEU A 679 5.71 27.60 -12.15
N ILE A 680 5.27 28.45 -13.08
CA ILE A 680 4.01 28.31 -13.79
C ILE A 680 4.29 27.52 -15.06
N GLY A 681 4.07 26.21 -14.99
CA GLY A 681 4.26 25.30 -16.12
C GLY A 681 3.48 24.01 -15.96
N GLU A 682 3.45 23.22 -17.03
CA GLU A 682 2.75 21.93 -17.03
C GLU A 682 3.54 20.78 -16.38
N SER A 683 4.82 21.01 -16.04
CA SER A 683 5.70 20.01 -15.43
C SER A 683 5.33 19.64 -13.99
N ASP A 684 4.90 20.61 -13.16
CA ASP A 684 4.37 20.37 -11.82
C ASP A 684 3.10 21.20 -11.58
N MET A 685 1.95 20.55 -11.84
CA MET A 685 0.64 21.19 -11.74
C MET A 685 0.30 21.69 -10.33
N HIS A 686 0.83 21.04 -9.29
CA HIS A 686 0.57 21.43 -7.90
C HIS A 686 1.37 22.68 -7.51
N VAL A 687 2.63 22.79 -7.93
CA VAL A 687 3.42 24.00 -7.74
C VAL A 687 2.79 25.18 -8.50
N SER A 688 2.37 24.95 -9.75
CA SER A 688 1.63 25.94 -10.54
C SER A 688 0.36 26.40 -9.82
N GLN A 689 -0.45 25.47 -9.30
CA GLN A 689 -1.65 25.78 -8.53
C GLN A 689 -1.35 26.67 -7.31
N MET A 690 -0.31 26.35 -6.53
CA MET A 690 0.06 27.14 -5.35
C MET A 690 0.59 28.53 -5.73
N ALA A 691 1.37 28.64 -6.81
CA ALA A 691 1.83 29.93 -7.32
C ALA A 691 0.67 30.82 -7.81
N ILE A 692 -0.32 30.22 -8.47
CA ILE A 692 -1.53 30.92 -8.92
C ILE A 692 -2.42 31.33 -7.74
N THR A 693 -2.53 30.49 -6.72
CA THR A 693 -3.26 30.82 -5.49
C THR A 693 -2.62 32.03 -4.80
N PHE A 694 -1.29 32.05 -4.71
CA PHE A 694 -0.54 33.21 -4.23
C PHE A 694 -0.83 34.49 -5.05
N LEU A 695 -0.81 34.39 -6.38
CA LEU A 695 -1.15 35.52 -7.26
C LEU A 695 -2.59 36.02 -7.04
N THR A 696 -3.52 35.11 -6.76
CA THR A 696 -4.92 35.44 -6.45
C THR A 696 -5.03 36.25 -5.17
N SER A 697 -4.32 35.83 -4.12
CA SER A 697 -4.25 36.54 -2.85
C SER A 697 -3.60 37.91 -3.00
N LEU A 698 -2.51 37.99 -3.78
CA LEU A 698 -1.85 39.24 -4.09
C LEU A 698 -2.78 40.23 -4.83
N ALA A 699 -3.54 39.76 -5.81
CA ALA A 699 -4.50 40.60 -6.54
C ALA A 699 -5.64 41.13 -5.65
N LYS A 700 -6.09 40.34 -4.66
CA LYS A 700 -7.14 40.73 -3.71
C LYS A 700 -6.65 41.76 -2.69
N VAL A 701 -5.44 41.58 -2.16
CA VAL A 701 -4.93 42.37 -1.03
C VAL A 701 -4.10 43.58 -1.47
N TYR A 702 -3.36 43.49 -2.58
CA TYR A 702 -2.48 44.56 -3.06
C TYR A 702 -2.67 44.87 -4.56
N PRO A 703 -3.78 45.57 -4.95
CA PRO A 703 -4.11 45.85 -6.36
C PRO A 703 -3.03 46.62 -7.12
N SER A 704 -2.22 47.44 -6.45
CA SER A 704 -1.17 48.25 -7.09
C SER A 704 -0.04 47.41 -7.73
N SER A 705 0.24 46.20 -7.22
CA SER A 705 1.25 45.30 -7.84
C SER A 705 0.74 44.59 -9.08
N VAL A 706 -0.56 44.62 -9.34
CA VAL A 706 -1.19 43.92 -10.46
C VAL A 706 -0.67 44.45 -11.81
N SER A 707 -0.32 45.73 -11.89
CA SER A 707 0.31 46.33 -13.09
C SER A 707 1.58 45.60 -13.56
N LYS A 708 2.29 44.90 -12.67
CA LYS A 708 3.52 44.14 -12.98
C LYS A 708 3.24 42.68 -13.36
N ILE A 709 2.00 42.21 -13.21
CA ILE A 709 1.58 40.84 -13.56
C ILE A 709 1.38 40.69 -15.08
N GLY A 710 1.08 41.78 -15.80
CA GLY A 710 0.79 41.79 -17.25
C GLY A 710 1.96 41.44 -18.20
N GLY A 711 3.11 41.00 -17.68
CA GLY A 711 4.29 40.60 -18.46
C GLY A 711 4.40 39.09 -18.67
N SER A 712 5.55 38.50 -18.35
CA SER A 712 5.86 37.07 -18.52
C SER A 712 4.92 36.13 -17.76
N ILE A 713 4.44 36.53 -16.58
CA ILE A 713 3.53 35.72 -15.76
C ILE A 713 2.23 35.45 -16.50
N LEU A 714 1.61 36.49 -17.09
CA LEU A 714 0.35 36.34 -17.79
C LEU A 714 0.50 35.49 -19.06
N ILE A 715 1.64 35.61 -19.77
CA ILE A 715 1.96 34.77 -20.94
C ILE A 715 2.01 33.29 -20.54
N GLU A 716 2.72 32.95 -19.45
CA GLU A 716 2.81 31.56 -19.00
C GLU A 716 1.48 31.02 -18.48
N LEU A 717 0.65 31.85 -17.85
CA LEU A 717 -0.72 31.46 -17.47
C LEU A 717 -1.56 31.13 -18.71
N PHE A 718 -1.46 31.91 -19.78
CA PHE A 718 -2.17 31.59 -21.03
C PHE A 718 -1.63 30.34 -21.72
N ASN A 719 -0.32 30.08 -21.66
CA ASN A 719 0.25 28.81 -22.11
C ASN A 719 -0.32 27.63 -21.30
N LEU A 720 -0.40 27.78 -19.99
CA LEU A 720 -0.95 26.76 -19.09
C LEU A 720 -2.45 26.52 -19.34
N VAL A 721 -3.25 27.56 -19.60
CA VAL A 721 -4.67 27.45 -19.99
C VAL A 721 -4.85 26.62 -21.26
N ARG A 722 -3.87 26.66 -22.17
CA ARG A 722 -3.86 25.89 -23.42
C ARG A 722 -3.32 24.46 -23.26
N SER A 723 -2.78 24.12 -22.09
CA SER A 723 -2.22 22.79 -21.85
C SER A 723 -3.32 21.72 -21.80
N PRO A 724 -3.13 20.55 -22.45
CA PRO A 724 -4.02 19.41 -22.31
C PRO A 724 -4.09 18.83 -20.89
N LEU A 725 -3.06 19.08 -20.06
CA LEU A 725 -2.94 18.52 -18.72
C LEU A 725 -3.69 19.35 -17.66
N LEU A 726 -4.21 20.52 -18.03
CA LEU A 726 -4.89 21.41 -17.09
C LEU A 726 -6.27 20.86 -16.70
N GLN A 727 -6.39 20.42 -15.45
CA GLN A 727 -7.63 19.94 -14.83
C GLN A 727 -7.60 20.11 -13.31
N GLY A 728 -8.76 19.96 -12.67
CA GLY A 728 -8.89 19.92 -11.21
C GLY A 728 -8.45 21.22 -10.51
N GLY A 729 -7.64 21.08 -9.45
CA GLY A 729 -7.27 22.17 -8.55
C GLY A 729 -6.55 23.34 -9.22
N ALA A 730 -5.66 23.08 -10.17
CA ALA A 730 -4.95 24.15 -10.89
C ALA A 730 -5.88 24.97 -11.79
N LEU A 731 -6.83 24.32 -12.49
CA LEU A 731 -7.83 25.02 -13.28
C LEU A 731 -8.67 25.94 -12.38
N ASN A 732 -9.18 25.43 -11.26
CA ASN A 732 -9.97 26.22 -10.32
C ASN A 732 -9.19 27.43 -9.78
N ALA A 733 -7.90 27.24 -9.44
CA ALA A 733 -7.04 28.35 -9.01
C ALA A 733 -6.88 29.43 -10.10
N ILE A 734 -6.77 29.04 -11.38
CA ILE A 734 -6.72 29.99 -12.51
C ILE A 734 -8.04 30.75 -12.65
N LEU A 735 -9.18 30.08 -12.48
CA LEU A 735 -10.49 30.73 -12.54
C LEU A 735 -10.64 31.77 -11.43
N ASP A 736 -10.29 31.41 -10.20
CA ASP A 736 -10.31 32.32 -9.05
C ASP A 736 -9.35 33.51 -9.23
N PHE A 737 -8.17 33.25 -9.81
CA PHE A 737 -7.20 34.27 -10.15
C PHE A 737 -7.76 35.30 -11.14
N PHE A 738 -8.34 34.83 -12.26
CA PHE A 738 -8.91 35.70 -13.28
C PHE A 738 -10.09 36.53 -12.74
N GLN A 739 -10.94 35.95 -11.89
CA GLN A 739 -12.01 36.70 -11.21
C GLN A 739 -11.45 37.81 -10.33
N ALA A 740 -10.46 37.51 -9.49
CA ALA A 740 -9.81 38.51 -8.63
C ALA A 740 -9.10 39.60 -9.44
N LEU A 741 -8.48 39.23 -10.56
CA LEU A 741 -7.72 40.11 -11.42
C LEU A 741 -8.60 41.19 -12.06
N VAL A 742 -9.75 40.82 -12.64
CA VAL A 742 -10.64 41.79 -13.29
C VAL A 742 -11.24 42.78 -12.29
N VAL A 743 -11.59 42.31 -11.08
CA VAL A 743 -12.14 43.16 -10.02
C VAL A 743 -11.14 44.23 -9.59
N SER A 744 -9.83 43.97 -9.69
CA SER A 744 -8.77 44.93 -9.34
C SER A 744 -8.69 46.16 -10.27
N LYS A 745 -9.34 46.13 -11.46
CA LYS A 745 -9.38 47.22 -12.46
C LYS A 745 -8.01 47.81 -12.82
N ALA A 746 -6.99 46.98 -12.92
CA ALA A 746 -5.64 47.43 -13.29
C ALA A 746 -5.58 47.97 -14.74
N PRO A 747 -4.76 49.01 -15.01
CA PRO A 747 -4.56 49.54 -16.36
C PRO A 747 -3.95 48.47 -17.27
N ASN A 748 -4.43 48.36 -18.51
CA ASN A 748 -4.04 47.34 -19.51
C ASN A 748 -4.41 45.88 -19.17
N MET A 749 -5.21 45.64 -18.12
CA MET A 749 -5.70 44.29 -17.74
C MET A 749 -7.22 44.30 -17.52
N GLY A 750 -7.92 45.13 -18.29
CA GLY A 750 -9.39 45.21 -18.26
C GLY A 750 -10.05 43.96 -18.86
N TYR A 751 -11.34 43.78 -18.54
CA TYR A 751 -12.15 42.64 -18.99
C TYR A 751 -12.02 42.35 -20.49
N MET A 752 -12.21 43.36 -21.36
CA MET A 752 -12.16 43.19 -22.82
C MET A 752 -10.77 42.82 -23.35
N GLU A 753 -9.69 43.29 -22.69
CA GLU A 753 -8.32 42.98 -23.11
C GLU A 753 -7.94 41.55 -22.72
N LEU A 754 -8.27 41.11 -21.49
CA LEU A 754 -8.06 39.73 -21.06
C LEU A 754 -8.89 38.74 -21.88
N LEU A 755 -10.13 39.11 -22.21
CA LEU A 755 -10.98 38.33 -23.11
C LEU A 755 -10.31 38.19 -24.48
N LYS A 756 -9.83 39.29 -25.05
CA LYS A 756 -9.13 39.29 -26.35
C LYS A 756 -7.83 38.49 -26.32
N GLN A 757 -7.10 38.46 -25.21
CA GLN A 757 -5.85 37.68 -25.10
C GLN A 757 -6.11 36.17 -24.95
N LEU A 758 -7.18 35.79 -24.22
CA LEU A 758 -7.61 34.40 -24.08
C LEU A 758 -8.15 33.82 -25.39
N THR A 759 -9.02 34.57 -26.05
CA THR A 759 -9.67 34.11 -27.30
C THR A 759 -8.82 34.41 -28.53
N GLY A 760 -7.96 35.43 -28.48
CA GLY A 760 -7.25 35.98 -29.63
C GLY A 760 -6.42 34.98 -30.41
N THR A 761 -5.81 33.99 -29.75
CA THR A 761 -5.06 32.93 -30.45
C THR A 761 -5.94 31.99 -31.26
N ILE A 762 -7.20 31.80 -30.85
CA ILE A 762 -8.19 30.97 -31.55
C ILE A 762 -8.79 31.77 -32.72
N TYR A 763 -9.05 33.06 -32.52
CA TYR A 763 -9.54 33.96 -33.57
C TYR A 763 -8.44 34.33 -34.59
N SER A 764 -7.16 34.33 -34.22
CA SER A 764 -6.04 34.62 -35.13
C SER A 764 -5.56 33.39 -35.91
N SER A 765 -5.55 32.20 -35.29
CA SER A 765 -5.26 30.93 -36.00
C SER A 765 -6.27 30.63 -37.11
N ALA A 766 -7.44 31.27 -37.05
CA ALA A 766 -8.48 31.20 -38.07
C ALA A 766 -8.21 32.08 -39.31
N GLN A 767 -7.35 33.10 -39.21
CA GLN A 767 -7.10 34.08 -40.27
C GLN A 767 -5.84 33.78 -41.09
N SER A 768 -4.79 33.23 -40.47
CA SER A 768 -3.59 32.74 -41.14
C SER A 768 -3.70 31.23 -41.34
N GLY A 769 -3.92 30.77 -42.57
CA GLY A 769 -4.20 29.37 -42.96
C GLY A 769 -3.17 28.27 -42.60
N GLY A 770 -2.30 28.49 -41.61
CA GLY A 770 -1.51 27.46 -40.92
C GLY A 770 -2.07 27.24 -39.51
N GLY A 771 -3.01 26.29 -39.38
CA GLY A 771 -3.69 26.02 -38.12
C GLY A 771 -2.79 25.32 -37.11
N VAL A 772 -2.41 25.99 -36.03
CA VAL A 772 -2.05 25.30 -34.79
C VAL A 772 -3.33 24.66 -34.25
N VAL A 773 -3.48 23.35 -34.45
CA VAL A 773 -4.63 22.59 -33.92
C VAL A 773 -4.48 22.50 -32.41
N LEU A 774 -5.22 23.35 -31.68
CA LEU A 774 -5.29 23.28 -30.22
C LEU A 774 -6.02 22.01 -29.78
N HIS A 775 -5.58 21.43 -28.66
CA HIS A 775 -6.22 20.26 -28.07
C HIS A 775 -7.64 20.60 -27.56
N LYS A 776 -8.56 19.62 -27.56
CA LYS A 776 -9.97 19.80 -27.14
C LYS A 776 -10.10 20.44 -25.76
N GLN A 777 -9.27 19.99 -24.81
CA GLN A 777 -9.26 20.51 -23.44
C GLN A 777 -8.98 22.01 -23.36
N ALA A 778 -8.16 22.56 -24.27
CA ALA A 778 -7.86 23.99 -24.28
C ALA A 778 -9.13 24.83 -24.51
N TYR A 779 -10.03 24.39 -25.38
CA TYR A 779 -11.30 25.09 -25.61
C TYR A 779 -12.19 25.11 -24.36
N TYR A 780 -12.26 23.99 -23.61
CA TYR A 780 -12.99 23.93 -22.34
C TYR A 780 -12.35 24.81 -21.27
N SER A 781 -11.01 24.78 -21.12
CA SER A 781 -10.28 25.61 -20.17
C SER A 781 -10.46 27.11 -20.47
N VAL A 782 -10.35 27.51 -21.74
CA VAL A 782 -10.57 28.90 -22.17
C VAL A 782 -12.02 29.31 -21.92
N ALA A 783 -13.01 28.49 -22.30
CA ALA A 783 -14.42 28.78 -22.07
C ALA A 783 -14.74 28.99 -20.58
N LYS A 784 -14.18 28.14 -19.69
CA LYS A 784 -14.32 28.31 -18.24
C LYS A 784 -13.66 29.60 -17.74
N CYS A 785 -12.49 29.95 -18.25
CA CYS A 785 -11.83 31.23 -17.93
C CYS A 785 -12.68 32.43 -18.39
N VAL A 786 -13.23 32.38 -19.61
CA VAL A 786 -14.13 33.42 -20.14
C VAL A 786 -15.38 33.56 -19.28
N ALA A 787 -15.97 32.45 -18.85
CA ALA A 787 -17.12 32.46 -17.96
C ALA A 787 -16.77 33.03 -16.58
N ALA A 788 -15.62 32.65 -16.01
CA ALA A 788 -15.14 33.18 -14.75
C ALA A 788 -14.93 34.72 -14.84
N LEU A 789 -14.28 35.22 -15.89
CA LEU A 789 -14.14 36.67 -16.14
C LEU A 789 -15.51 37.36 -16.26
N THR A 790 -16.46 36.74 -16.98
CA THR A 790 -17.79 37.32 -17.24
C THR A 790 -18.65 37.35 -15.98
N SER A 791 -18.57 36.32 -15.14
CA SER A 791 -19.25 36.27 -13.84
C SER A 791 -18.80 37.38 -12.88
N ALA A 792 -17.52 37.78 -12.96
CA ALA A 792 -16.98 38.88 -12.16
C ALA A 792 -17.39 40.28 -12.69
N CYS A 793 -17.81 40.39 -13.96
CA CYS A 793 -18.20 41.65 -14.62
C CYS A 793 -19.54 41.53 -15.37
N PRO A 794 -20.67 41.50 -14.65
CA PRO A 794 -21.98 41.23 -15.26
C PRO A 794 -22.49 42.34 -16.19
N LYS A 795 -21.91 43.54 -16.13
CA LYS A 795 -22.33 44.68 -16.96
C LYS A 795 -21.98 44.51 -18.44
N ASP A 796 -20.83 43.87 -18.71
CA ASP A 796 -20.33 43.65 -20.07
C ASP A 796 -20.73 42.28 -20.63
N ALA A 797 -21.34 41.43 -19.79
CA ALA A 797 -21.77 40.08 -20.15
C ALA A 797 -22.72 40.06 -21.36
N ASN A 798 -23.70 40.96 -21.42
CA ASN A 798 -24.64 41.03 -22.53
C ASN A 798 -23.96 41.33 -23.87
N THR A 799 -22.91 42.16 -23.86
CA THR A 799 -22.13 42.50 -25.06
C THR A 799 -21.37 41.29 -25.59
N VAL A 800 -20.73 40.55 -24.70
CA VAL A 800 -19.95 39.35 -25.05
C VAL A 800 -20.84 38.19 -25.47
N VAL A 801 -21.97 37.98 -24.79
CA VAL A 801 -22.97 36.99 -25.20
C VAL A 801 -23.50 37.32 -26.59
N ASN A 802 -23.83 38.59 -26.88
CA ASN A 802 -24.25 39.01 -28.22
C ASN A 802 -23.18 38.74 -29.29
N GLN A 803 -21.90 39.00 -28.97
CA GLN A 803 -20.79 38.71 -29.87
C GLN A 803 -20.68 37.21 -30.18
N PHE A 804 -20.72 36.35 -29.16
CA PHE A 804 -20.67 34.91 -29.37
C PHE A 804 -21.89 34.35 -30.11
N VAL A 805 -23.07 34.92 -29.89
CA VAL A 805 -24.29 34.58 -30.65
C VAL A 805 -24.12 34.93 -32.13
N GLN A 806 -23.51 36.09 -32.45
CA GLN A 806 -23.20 36.47 -33.83
C GLN A 806 -22.14 35.57 -34.46
N ASP A 807 -21.11 35.18 -33.70
CA ASP A 807 -20.04 34.29 -34.16
C ASP A 807 -20.56 32.90 -34.54
N VAL A 808 -21.55 32.38 -33.79
CA VAL A 808 -22.24 31.11 -34.08
C VAL A 808 -23.15 31.24 -35.32
N LYS A 809 -23.84 32.38 -35.47
CA LYS A 809 -24.78 32.63 -36.58
C LYS A 809 -24.08 32.87 -37.92
N SER A 810 -22.86 33.40 -37.90
CA SER A 810 -22.12 33.73 -39.12
C SER A 810 -21.62 32.46 -39.83
N PRO A 811 -22.04 32.21 -41.09
CA PRO A 811 -21.59 31.06 -41.86
C PRO A 811 -20.12 31.16 -42.29
N LYS A 812 -19.53 32.37 -42.20
CA LYS A 812 -18.11 32.64 -42.51
C LYS A 812 -17.18 32.38 -41.32
N SER A 813 -17.72 32.17 -40.12
CA SER A 813 -16.92 31.85 -38.95
C SER A 813 -16.34 30.43 -39.06
N PRO A 814 -15.07 30.20 -38.67
CA PRO A 814 -14.51 28.87 -38.62
C PRO A 814 -15.14 28.02 -37.52
N ASP A 815 -15.12 26.70 -37.68
CA ASP A 815 -15.69 25.76 -36.72
C ASP A 815 -15.02 25.85 -35.34
N SER A 816 -13.73 26.19 -35.26
CA SER A 816 -13.01 26.40 -33.99
C SER A 816 -13.54 27.59 -33.18
N VAL A 817 -13.94 28.67 -33.86
CA VAL A 817 -14.54 29.85 -33.22
C VAL A 817 -15.97 29.53 -32.78
N ARG A 818 -16.76 28.83 -33.62
CA ARG A 818 -18.10 28.39 -33.24
C ARG A 818 -18.06 27.43 -32.03
N LEU A 819 -17.08 26.54 -31.98
CA LEU A 819 -16.84 25.63 -30.86
C LEU A 819 -16.58 26.40 -29.55
N LEU A 820 -15.62 27.33 -29.58
CA LEU A 820 -15.30 28.18 -28.42
C LEU A 820 -16.51 29.02 -27.97
N ALA A 821 -17.23 29.62 -28.91
CA ALA A 821 -18.39 30.45 -28.64
C ALA A 821 -19.49 29.65 -27.94
N LEU A 822 -19.82 28.44 -28.43
CA LEU A 822 -20.81 27.57 -27.80
C LEU A 822 -20.39 27.13 -26.40
N LEU A 823 -19.14 26.69 -26.21
CA LEU A 823 -18.65 26.30 -24.88
C LEU A 823 -18.66 27.48 -23.90
N SER A 824 -18.25 28.67 -24.35
CA SER A 824 -18.26 29.89 -23.53
C SER A 824 -19.67 30.31 -23.15
N LEU A 825 -20.63 30.24 -24.09
CA LEU A 825 -22.05 30.47 -23.80
C LEU A 825 -22.61 29.46 -22.78
N GLY A 826 -22.19 28.20 -22.87
CA GLY A 826 -22.53 27.16 -21.90
C GLY A 826 -22.06 27.51 -20.48
N GLU A 827 -20.77 27.77 -20.32
CA GLU A 827 -20.17 28.07 -19.01
C GLU A 827 -20.68 29.40 -18.41
N ILE A 828 -20.89 30.43 -19.24
CA ILE A 828 -21.52 31.68 -18.81
C ILE A 828 -22.96 31.42 -18.36
N GLY A 829 -23.74 30.68 -19.17
CA GLY A 829 -25.12 30.35 -18.87
C GLY A 829 -25.31 29.43 -17.67
N ARG A 830 -24.27 28.72 -17.25
CA ARG A 830 -24.27 27.94 -16.00
C ARG A 830 -24.32 28.83 -14.76
N THR A 831 -23.61 29.95 -14.79
CA THR A 831 -23.42 30.85 -13.64
C THR A 831 -24.34 32.06 -13.67
N MET A 832 -24.80 32.47 -14.85
CA MET A 832 -25.62 33.66 -15.08
C MET A 832 -26.91 33.34 -15.83
N ASN A 833 -27.98 34.09 -15.53
CA ASN A 833 -29.25 33.95 -16.22
C ASN A 833 -29.24 34.67 -17.59
N LEU A 834 -29.33 33.89 -18.68
CA LEU A 834 -29.33 34.38 -20.05
C LEU A 834 -30.72 34.49 -20.69
N SER A 835 -31.81 34.37 -19.91
CA SER A 835 -33.20 34.45 -20.40
C SER A 835 -33.57 35.73 -21.15
N ALA A 836 -32.84 36.83 -20.91
CA ALA A 836 -33.06 38.09 -21.60
C ALA A 836 -32.83 38.00 -23.13
N GLN A 837 -32.04 37.03 -23.60
CA GLN A 837 -31.73 36.84 -25.01
C GLN A 837 -32.61 35.78 -25.67
N LYS A 838 -33.74 36.21 -26.25
CA LYS A 838 -34.72 35.31 -26.88
C LYS A 838 -34.20 34.55 -28.11
N GLU A 839 -33.20 35.08 -28.81
CA GLU A 839 -32.61 34.45 -30.00
C GLU A 839 -31.71 33.25 -29.68
N LEU A 840 -31.16 33.17 -28.46
CA LEU A 840 -30.16 32.16 -28.06
C LEU A 840 -30.68 30.73 -28.22
N LYS A 841 -31.96 30.48 -27.88
CA LYS A 841 -32.60 29.16 -28.00
C LYS A 841 -32.62 28.68 -29.45
N LEU A 842 -32.90 29.57 -30.40
CA LEU A 842 -32.97 29.23 -31.83
C LEU A 842 -31.58 28.98 -32.42
N VAL A 843 -30.61 29.83 -32.06
CA VAL A 843 -29.22 29.73 -32.56
C VAL A 843 -28.56 28.42 -32.12
N ILE A 844 -28.78 27.98 -30.88
CA ILE A 844 -28.25 26.70 -30.39
C ILE A 844 -28.92 25.52 -31.11
N LEU A 845 -30.24 25.58 -31.34
CA LEU A 845 -30.96 24.53 -32.07
C LEU A 845 -30.55 24.43 -33.55
N GLU A 846 -30.19 25.55 -34.17
CA GLU A 846 -29.64 25.57 -35.52
C GLU A 846 -28.26 24.89 -35.56
N ALA A 847 -27.41 25.14 -34.55
CA ALA A 847 -26.10 24.52 -34.42
C ALA A 847 -26.15 22.98 -34.28
N PHE A 848 -27.27 22.39 -33.83
CA PHE A 848 -27.46 20.93 -33.80
C PHE A 848 -27.49 20.30 -35.20
N SER A 849 -27.72 21.11 -36.24
CA SER A 849 -27.77 20.67 -37.64
C SER A 849 -26.44 20.92 -38.36
N SER A 850 -25.38 21.30 -37.63
CA SER A 850 -24.04 21.54 -38.17
C SER A 850 -23.40 20.26 -38.73
N PRO A 851 -22.57 20.34 -39.80
CA PRO A 851 -21.83 19.20 -40.33
C PRO A 851 -20.72 18.71 -39.35
N SER A 852 -20.26 19.56 -38.43
CA SER A 852 -19.21 19.20 -37.46
C SER A 852 -19.78 18.58 -36.18
N GLU A 853 -19.33 17.36 -35.83
CA GLU A 853 -19.71 16.67 -34.58
C GLU A 853 -19.25 17.42 -33.32
N GLU A 854 -18.12 18.14 -33.39
CA GLU A 854 -17.60 18.92 -32.26
C GLU A 854 -18.50 20.11 -31.96
N VAL A 855 -19.02 20.77 -33.00
CA VAL A 855 -19.99 21.86 -32.86
C VAL A 855 -21.33 21.33 -32.33
N LYS A 856 -21.79 20.16 -32.81
CA LYS A 856 -23.04 19.53 -32.33
C LYS A 856 -22.98 19.16 -30.85
N SER A 857 -21.87 18.54 -30.42
CA SER A 857 -21.66 18.19 -29.02
C SER A 857 -21.49 19.43 -28.13
N ALA A 858 -20.77 20.45 -28.57
CA ALA A 858 -20.65 21.72 -27.84
C ALA A 858 -21.98 22.49 -27.75
N ALA A 859 -22.82 22.43 -28.79
CA ALA A 859 -24.16 23.02 -28.74
C ALA A 859 -25.05 22.31 -27.70
N SER A 860 -24.97 20.97 -27.63
CA SER A 860 -25.67 20.20 -26.59
C SER A 860 -25.16 20.54 -25.18
N TYR A 861 -23.84 20.63 -25.02
CA TYR A 861 -23.22 21.06 -23.76
C TYR A 861 -23.66 22.47 -23.36
N ALA A 862 -23.70 23.39 -24.31
CA ALA A 862 -24.13 24.76 -24.10
C ALA A 862 -25.59 24.83 -23.64
N LEU A 863 -26.50 24.16 -24.35
CA LEU A 863 -27.92 24.13 -24.00
C LEU A 863 -28.14 23.58 -22.59
N GLY A 864 -27.46 22.48 -22.25
CA GLY A 864 -27.55 21.87 -20.93
C GLY A 864 -27.09 22.80 -19.82
N ASN A 865 -25.90 23.40 -19.95
CA ASN A 865 -25.36 24.30 -18.94
C ASN A 865 -26.12 25.63 -18.83
N ILE A 866 -26.58 26.23 -19.94
CA ILE A 866 -27.44 27.41 -19.92
C ILE A 866 -28.74 27.14 -19.15
N SER A 867 -29.24 25.91 -19.23
CA SER A 867 -30.45 25.51 -18.51
C SER A 867 -30.25 25.46 -17.00
N VAL A 868 -29.01 25.27 -16.51
CA VAL A 868 -28.71 25.30 -15.07
C VAL A 868 -28.86 26.72 -14.51
N GLY A 869 -28.48 27.76 -15.26
CA GLY A 869 -28.62 29.15 -14.82
C GLY A 869 -30.06 29.64 -14.67
N ASN A 870 -31.01 29.05 -15.40
CA ASN A 870 -32.45 29.26 -15.18
C ASN A 870 -33.25 28.00 -15.52
N LEU A 871 -33.37 27.11 -14.53
CA LEU A 871 -34.04 25.83 -14.67
C LEU A 871 -35.53 25.99 -15.03
N SER A 872 -36.20 26.99 -14.47
CA SER A 872 -37.66 27.18 -14.63
C SER A 872 -38.11 27.44 -16.08
N GLU A 873 -37.27 28.09 -16.88
CA GLU A 873 -37.62 28.46 -18.25
C GLU A 873 -37.06 27.49 -19.30
N TYR A 874 -35.83 27.02 -19.10
CA TYR A 874 -35.13 26.20 -20.09
C TYR A 874 -35.39 24.70 -19.93
N LEU A 875 -35.64 24.19 -18.71
CA LEU A 875 -35.93 22.78 -18.52
C LEU A 875 -37.25 22.37 -19.18
N PRO A 876 -38.40 23.06 -18.97
CA PRO A 876 -39.63 22.73 -19.68
C PRO A 876 -39.49 22.82 -21.21
N PHE A 877 -38.67 23.75 -21.69
CA PHE A 877 -38.33 23.87 -23.10
C PHE A 877 -37.58 22.63 -23.63
N ILE A 878 -36.53 22.17 -22.94
CA ILE A 878 -35.82 20.93 -23.30
C ILE A 878 -36.78 19.74 -23.31
N LEU A 879 -37.60 19.58 -22.27
CA LEU A 879 -38.54 18.46 -22.16
C LEU A 879 -39.57 18.46 -23.31
N LYS A 880 -40.04 19.65 -23.72
CA LYS A 880 -40.94 19.83 -24.85
C LYS A 880 -40.26 19.49 -26.18
N GLU A 881 -39.05 19.99 -26.42
CA GLU A 881 -38.32 19.74 -27.67
C GLU A 881 -37.93 18.27 -27.84
N ILE A 882 -37.58 17.57 -26.75
CA ILE A 882 -37.33 16.11 -26.78
C ILE A 882 -38.54 15.35 -27.31
N SER A 883 -39.75 15.78 -26.92
CA SER A 883 -41.00 15.15 -27.39
C SER A 883 -41.41 15.58 -28.80
N SER A 884 -40.96 16.76 -29.24
CA SER A 884 -41.41 17.37 -30.50
C SER A 884 -40.50 17.04 -31.70
N GLN A 885 -39.20 16.82 -31.50
CA GLN A 885 -38.21 16.69 -32.59
C GLN A 885 -37.35 15.42 -32.45
N PRO A 886 -37.79 14.25 -33.01
CA PRO A 886 -37.08 12.99 -32.84
C PRO A 886 -35.68 12.99 -33.48
N LYS A 887 -35.47 13.76 -34.57
CA LYS A 887 -34.17 13.88 -35.24
C LYS A 887 -33.07 14.51 -34.37
N ARG A 888 -33.44 15.29 -33.36
CA ARG A 888 -32.50 15.98 -32.44
C ARG A 888 -32.49 15.37 -31.04
N GLN A 889 -33.25 14.30 -30.84
CA GLN A 889 -33.50 13.69 -29.54
C GLN A 889 -32.21 13.28 -28.83
N TYR A 890 -31.25 12.68 -29.55
CA TYR A 890 -29.96 12.26 -28.99
C TYR A 890 -29.20 13.41 -28.33
N LEU A 891 -29.02 14.54 -29.04
CA LEU A 891 -28.33 15.73 -28.52
C LEU A 891 -29.13 16.43 -27.41
N LEU A 892 -30.46 16.46 -27.50
CA LEU A 892 -31.30 17.04 -26.45
C LEU A 892 -31.24 16.23 -25.15
N LEU A 893 -31.17 14.89 -25.23
CA LEU A 893 -30.97 14.03 -24.07
C LEU A 893 -29.57 14.20 -23.46
N HIS A 894 -28.53 14.41 -24.27
CA HIS A 894 -27.21 14.81 -23.78
C HIS A 894 -27.24 16.16 -23.06
N SER A 895 -28.07 17.10 -23.54
CA SER A 895 -28.26 18.40 -22.88
C SER A 895 -28.96 18.23 -21.54
N LEU A 896 -30.01 17.40 -21.47
CA LEU A 896 -30.72 17.04 -20.24
C LEU A 896 -29.79 16.32 -19.24
N LYS A 897 -28.91 15.45 -19.73
CA LYS A 897 -27.89 14.78 -18.92
C LYS A 897 -26.97 15.76 -18.21
N GLU A 898 -26.54 16.80 -18.91
CA GLU A 898 -25.71 17.86 -18.33
C GLU A 898 -26.47 18.61 -17.24
N VAL A 899 -27.76 18.93 -17.48
CA VAL A 899 -28.63 19.54 -16.45
C VAL A 899 -28.67 18.67 -15.18
N ILE A 900 -28.88 17.36 -15.32
CA ILE A 900 -28.95 16.44 -14.17
C ILE A 900 -27.59 16.34 -13.45
N SER A 901 -26.49 16.36 -14.21
CA SER A 901 -25.13 16.17 -13.65
C SER A 901 -24.61 17.42 -12.95
N SER A 902 -24.94 18.61 -13.46
CA SER A 902 -24.35 19.89 -13.04
C SER A 902 -25.27 20.73 -12.15
N SER A 903 -26.56 20.37 -12.01
CA SER A 903 -27.51 21.08 -11.13
C SER A 903 -27.40 20.62 -9.67
N PRO A 904 -27.59 21.53 -8.70
CA PRO A 904 -27.73 21.13 -7.29
C PRO A 904 -28.99 20.30 -7.06
N ALA A 905 -28.90 19.31 -6.17
CA ALA A 905 -29.98 18.35 -5.90
C ALA A 905 -31.30 19.00 -5.47
N ASP A 906 -31.23 20.08 -4.69
CA ASP A 906 -32.40 20.76 -4.12
C ASP A 906 -33.27 21.46 -5.18
N SER A 907 -32.66 22.07 -6.20
CA SER A 907 -33.39 22.78 -7.26
C SER A 907 -34.05 21.82 -8.25
N LEU A 908 -33.46 20.64 -8.45
CA LEU A 908 -33.96 19.65 -9.40
C LEU A 908 -35.16 18.86 -8.85
N LYS A 909 -35.30 18.72 -7.52
CA LYS A 909 -36.30 17.87 -6.86
C LYS A 909 -37.75 18.11 -7.31
N SER A 910 -38.12 19.37 -7.58
CA SER A 910 -39.44 19.76 -8.07
C SER A 910 -39.77 19.25 -9.48
N HIS A 911 -38.75 19.06 -10.32
CA HIS A 911 -38.89 18.62 -11.72
C HIS A 911 -38.52 17.15 -11.92
N VAL A 912 -38.04 16.45 -10.88
CA VAL A 912 -37.63 15.04 -10.97
C VAL A 912 -38.75 14.16 -11.53
N GLN A 913 -40.01 14.38 -11.13
CA GLN A 913 -41.13 13.58 -11.62
C GLN A 913 -41.37 13.75 -13.12
N ASP A 914 -41.29 14.98 -13.62
CA ASP A 914 -41.49 15.29 -15.05
C ASP A 914 -40.34 14.73 -15.90
N ILE A 915 -39.09 14.89 -15.44
CA ILE A 915 -37.92 14.33 -16.09
C ILE A 915 -38.02 12.79 -16.10
N TRP A 916 -38.39 12.20 -14.97
CA TRP A 916 -38.56 10.75 -14.85
C TRP A 916 -39.63 10.24 -15.82
N ALA A 917 -40.79 10.87 -15.89
CA ALA A 917 -41.86 10.49 -16.81
C ALA A 917 -41.40 10.54 -18.28
N LEU A 918 -40.65 11.57 -18.68
CA LEU A 918 -40.11 11.71 -20.03
C LEU A 918 -39.05 10.64 -20.35
N LEU A 919 -38.12 10.38 -19.42
CA LEU A 919 -37.09 9.36 -19.60
C LEU A 919 -37.71 7.97 -19.71
N PHE A 920 -38.74 7.68 -18.91
CA PHE A 920 -39.48 6.42 -18.98
C PHE A 920 -40.19 6.22 -20.30
N LYS A 921 -40.81 7.27 -20.85
CA LYS A 921 -41.42 7.21 -22.19
C LYS A 921 -40.40 6.87 -23.29
N ASN A 922 -39.14 7.26 -23.11
CA ASN A 922 -38.06 7.03 -24.07
C ASN A 922 -37.21 5.77 -23.79
N CYS A 923 -37.56 4.96 -22.78
CA CYS A 923 -36.86 3.71 -22.47
C CYS A 923 -37.02 2.63 -23.56
N GLU A 924 -38.04 2.76 -24.41
CA GLU A 924 -38.40 1.80 -25.46
C GLU A 924 -37.94 2.25 -26.86
N CYS A 925 -37.08 3.27 -26.95
CA CYS A 925 -36.56 3.74 -28.23
C CYS A 925 -35.76 2.63 -28.95
N ALA A 926 -35.95 2.50 -30.26
CA ALA A 926 -35.25 1.49 -31.06
C ALA A 926 -33.72 1.75 -31.10
N GLU A 927 -33.31 3.02 -31.08
CA GLU A 927 -31.90 3.41 -31.14
C GLU A 927 -31.16 3.13 -29.80
N GLU A 928 -30.12 2.31 -29.84
CA GLU A 928 -29.33 1.95 -28.65
C GLU A 928 -28.58 3.14 -28.05
N GLY A 929 -28.04 4.04 -28.88
CA GLY A 929 -27.34 5.24 -28.43
C GLY A 929 -28.23 6.12 -27.54
N THR A 930 -29.45 6.38 -28.01
CA THR A 930 -30.47 7.12 -27.26
C THR A 930 -30.84 6.43 -25.94
N ARG A 931 -31.04 5.10 -25.94
CA ARG A 931 -31.30 4.33 -24.71
C ARG A 931 -30.16 4.41 -23.68
N ASN A 932 -28.91 4.42 -24.12
CA ASN A 932 -27.76 4.55 -23.22
C ASN A 932 -27.71 5.92 -22.53
N VAL A 933 -28.04 7.01 -23.24
CA VAL A 933 -28.11 8.36 -22.64
C VAL A 933 -29.28 8.44 -21.65
N VAL A 934 -30.44 7.86 -21.99
CA VAL A 934 -31.58 7.76 -21.07
C VAL A 934 -31.21 6.98 -19.82
N ALA A 935 -30.52 5.85 -19.97
CA ALA A 935 -30.03 5.05 -18.86
C ALA A 935 -29.05 5.83 -17.97
N GLU A 936 -28.10 6.57 -18.55
CA GLU A 936 -27.17 7.42 -17.79
C GLU A 936 -27.93 8.51 -17.01
N CYS A 937 -28.94 9.14 -17.63
CA CYS A 937 -29.79 10.13 -16.95
C CYS A 937 -30.57 9.50 -15.78
N LEU A 938 -31.18 8.33 -15.98
CA LEU A 938 -31.91 7.61 -14.93
C LEU A 938 -30.98 7.20 -13.77
N GLY A 939 -29.77 6.73 -14.08
CA GLY A 939 -28.75 6.40 -13.09
C GLY A 939 -28.38 7.61 -12.23
N LYS A 940 -28.04 8.74 -12.87
CA LYS A 940 -27.69 9.98 -12.17
C LYS A 940 -28.85 10.57 -11.36
N LEU A 941 -30.08 10.52 -11.88
CA LEU A 941 -31.26 10.93 -11.10
C LEU A 941 -31.49 10.05 -9.87
N THR A 942 -31.22 8.75 -9.98
CA THR A 942 -31.36 7.81 -8.85
C THR A 942 -30.38 8.14 -7.73
N LEU A 943 -29.23 8.75 -8.02
CA LEU A 943 -28.29 9.21 -6.99
C LEU A 943 -28.84 10.36 -6.13
N ILE A 944 -29.84 11.12 -6.62
CA ILE A 944 -30.44 12.25 -5.90
C ILE A 944 -31.43 11.76 -4.84
N ASP A 945 -32.26 10.77 -5.17
CA ASP A 945 -33.22 10.14 -4.25
C ASP A 945 -33.26 8.62 -4.45
N PRO A 946 -32.25 7.90 -3.91
CA PRO A 946 -32.14 6.46 -4.11
C PRO A 946 -33.28 5.69 -3.45
N SER A 947 -33.81 6.20 -2.33
CA SER A 947 -34.83 5.53 -1.53
C SER A 947 -36.15 5.32 -2.29
N HIS A 948 -36.58 6.31 -3.08
CA HIS A 948 -37.83 6.25 -3.83
C HIS A 948 -37.66 5.82 -5.30
N LEU A 949 -36.51 6.11 -5.92
CA LEU A 949 -36.29 5.85 -7.34
C LEU A 949 -35.76 4.44 -7.63
N LEU A 950 -34.88 3.90 -6.77
CA LEU A 950 -34.33 2.55 -6.97
C LEU A 950 -35.42 1.45 -6.95
N PRO A 951 -36.43 1.48 -6.06
CA PRO A 951 -37.54 0.52 -6.13
C PRO A 951 -38.37 0.64 -7.41
N LYS A 952 -38.51 1.85 -7.97
CA LYS A 952 -39.22 2.05 -9.25
C LYS A 952 -38.48 1.40 -10.42
N LEU A 953 -37.14 1.49 -10.43
CA LEU A 953 -36.30 0.75 -11.39
C LEU A 953 -36.48 -0.76 -11.23
N LYS A 954 -36.42 -1.27 -9.99
CA LYS A 954 -36.59 -2.70 -9.69
C LYS A 954 -37.93 -3.24 -10.19
N LYS A 955 -39.03 -2.50 -10.03
CA LYS A 955 -40.37 -2.92 -10.49
C LYS A 955 -40.39 -3.20 -12.01
N GLN A 956 -39.67 -2.41 -12.78
CA GLN A 956 -39.67 -2.45 -14.24
C GLN A 956 -38.89 -3.62 -14.84
N LEU A 957 -38.09 -4.32 -14.02
CA LEU A 957 -37.44 -5.56 -14.43
C LEU A 957 -38.43 -6.68 -14.78
N THR A 958 -39.61 -6.68 -14.15
CA THR A 958 -40.63 -7.74 -14.31
C THR A 958 -41.74 -7.39 -15.29
N SER A 959 -42.09 -6.12 -15.43
CA SER A 959 -43.23 -5.65 -16.23
C SER A 959 -42.86 -4.95 -17.54
N GLY A 960 -41.57 -4.71 -17.79
CA GLY A 960 -41.10 -3.93 -18.94
C GLY A 960 -40.83 -4.75 -20.20
N SER A 961 -40.86 -4.08 -21.35
CA SER A 961 -40.33 -4.60 -22.62
C SER A 961 -38.84 -4.95 -22.53
N ALA A 962 -38.31 -5.75 -23.47
CA ALA A 962 -36.88 -6.08 -23.52
C ALA A 962 -35.98 -4.83 -23.52
N TYR A 963 -36.38 -3.79 -24.26
CA TYR A 963 -35.70 -2.50 -24.29
C TYR A 963 -35.74 -1.78 -22.94
N SER A 964 -36.89 -1.75 -22.27
CA SER A 964 -37.03 -1.13 -20.94
C SER A 964 -36.18 -1.85 -19.89
N ARG A 965 -36.19 -3.19 -19.88
CA ARG A 965 -35.33 -4.00 -18.99
C ARG A 965 -33.84 -3.73 -19.24
N SER A 966 -33.42 -3.65 -20.51
CA SER A 966 -32.05 -3.30 -20.88
C SER A 966 -31.65 -1.90 -20.40
N THR A 967 -32.50 -0.89 -20.62
CA THR A 967 -32.26 0.50 -20.18
C THR A 967 -32.14 0.60 -18.65
N VAL A 968 -33.00 -0.10 -17.91
CA VAL A 968 -33.01 -0.11 -16.44
C VAL A 968 -31.73 -0.73 -15.87
N VAL A 969 -31.28 -1.88 -16.40
CA VAL A 969 -30.03 -2.52 -15.95
C VAL A 969 -28.81 -1.64 -16.27
N THR A 970 -28.79 -0.98 -17.45
CA THR A 970 -27.77 0.01 -17.78
C THR A 970 -27.83 1.23 -16.85
N ALA A 971 -29.01 1.67 -16.42
CA ALA A 971 -29.14 2.80 -15.50
C ALA A 971 -28.48 2.50 -14.15
N VAL A 972 -28.70 1.29 -13.62
CA VAL A 972 -28.03 0.83 -12.39
C VAL A 972 -26.52 0.76 -12.56
N LYS A 973 -26.00 0.34 -13.73
CA LYS A 973 -24.56 0.40 -14.00
C LYS A 973 -23.99 1.80 -13.76
N PHE A 974 -24.69 2.86 -14.17
CA PHE A 974 -24.25 4.25 -13.97
C PHE A 974 -24.41 4.77 -12.54
N THR A 975 -25.03 4.01 -11.63
CA THR A 975 -25.02 4.31 -10.19
C THR A 975 -23.77 3.77 -9.48
N ILE A 976 -23.02 2.87 -10.11
CA ILE A 976 -21.84 2.25 -9.54
C ILE A 976 -20.63 3.17 -9.78
N SER A 977 -20.22 3.87 -8.73
CA SER A 977 -18.96 4.65 -8.67
C SER A 977 -17.86 3.85 -7.98
N ASP A 978 -16.59 4.25 -8.20
CA ASP A 978 -15.41 3.70 -7.54
C ASP A 978 -15.38 4.09 -6.05
N HIS A 979 -15.72 5.35 -5.74
CA HIS A 979 -15.84 5.81 -4.36
C HIS A 979 -17.12 5.30 -3.68
N PRO A 980 -17.09 5.03 -2.36
CA PRO A 980 -18.28 4.66 -1.61
C PRO A 980 -19.31 5.81 -1.63
N GLN A 981 -20.55 5.49 -1.97
CA GLN A 981 -21.66 6.45 -2.04
C GLN A 981 -22.82 6.00 -1.15
N GLY A 982 -23.64 6.94 -0.70
CA GLY A 982 -24.79 6.66 0.17
C GLY A 982 -25.82 5.68 -0.42
N ILE A 983 -25.81 5.44 -1.73
CA ILE A 983 -26.65 4.44 -2.40
C ILE A 983 -26.17 3.00 -2.18
N ASP A 984 -24.89 2.78 -1.85
CA ASP A 984 -24.26 1.45 -1.85
C ASP A 984 -24.95 0.43 -0.91
N PRO A 985 -25.38 0.77 0.32
CA PRO A 985 -26.08 -0.18 1.18
C PRO A 985 -27.41 -0.65 0.59
N LEU A 986 -28.18 0.29 0.02
CA LEU A 986 -29.46 -0.02 -0.65
C LEU A 986 -29.22 -0.83 -1.93
N LEU A 987 -28.17 -0.48 -2.67
CA LEU A 987 -27.79 -1.19 -3.88
C LEU A 987 -27.34 -2.61 -3.57
N LYS A 988 -26.56 -2.84 -2.51
CA LYS A 988 -26.16 -4.19 -2.05
C LYS A 988 -27.37 -5.08 -1.79
N GLY A 989 -28.44 -4.53 -1.19
CA GLY A 989 -29.69 -5.26 -0.95
C GLY A 989 -30.49 -5.59 -2.22
N CYS A 990 -30.31 -4.84 -3.32
CA CYS A 990 -31.16 -4.97 -4.52
C CYS A 990 -30.40 -5.46 -5.77
N ILE A 991 -29.07 -5.39 -5.81
CA ILE A 991 -28.25 -5.67 -7.00
C ILE A 991 -28.42 -7.11 -7.48
N GLY A 992 -28.69 -8.05 -6.57
CA GLY A 992 -29.01 -9.44 -6.90
C GLY A 992 -30.23 -9.58 -7.79
N ASP A 993 -31.27 -8.75 -7.61
CA ASP A 993 -32.46 -8.76 -8.46
C ASP A 993 -32.14 -8.29 -9.90
N PHE A 994 -31.27 -7.29 -10.05
CA PHE A 994 -30.80 -6.85 -11.36
C PHE A 994 -29.93 -7.91 -12.02
N LEU A 995 -29.08 -8.61 -11.28
CA LEU A 995 -28.23 -9.70 -11.82
C LEU A 995 -29.02 -10.93 -12.26
N ARG A 996 -30.23 -11.19 -11.73
CA ARG A 996 -31.11 -12.26 -12.25
C ARG A 996 -31.45 -12.09 -13.74
N THR A 997 -31.36 -10.87 -14.27
CA THR A 997 -31.56 -10.62 -15.71
C THR A 997 -30.50 -11.26 -16.61
N LEU A 998 -29.43 -11.86 -16.05
CA LEU A 998 -28.55 -12.77 -16.78
C LEU A 998 -29.29 -13.97 -17.38
N GLN A 999 -30.45 -14.34 -16.83
CA GLN A 999 -31.28 -15.43 -17.33
C GLN A 999 -32.43 -14.97 -18.25
N ASP A 1000 -32.49 -13.67 -18.59
CA ASP A 1000 -33.60 -13.08 -19.34
C ASP A 1000 -33.82 -13.75 -20.72
N PRO A 1001 -35.05 -13.95 -21.21
CA PRO A 1001 -35.25 -14.53 -22.54
C PRO A 1001 -34.60 -13.73 -23.67
N ASP A 1002 -34.48 -12.40 -23.52
CA ASP A 1002 -33.86 -11.54 -24.50
C ASP A 1002 -32.34 -11.48 -24.33
N LEU A 1003 -31.63 -11.66 -25.44
CA LEU A 1003 -30.18 -11.76 -25.45
C LEU A 1003 -29.48 -10.41 -25.15
N ASN A 1004 -30.06 -9.28 -25.56
CA ASN A 1004 -29.47 -7.96 -25.31
C ASN A 1004 -29.55 -7.58 -23.84
N VAL A 1005 -30.63 -7.99 -23.16
CA VAL A 1005 -30.75 -7.82 -21.70
C VAL A 1005 -29.65 -8.58 -20.97
N ARG A 1006 -29.37 -9.85 -21.35
CA ARG A 1006 -28.25 -10.62 -20.79
C ARG A 1006 -26.91 -9.93 -20.99
N ARG A 1007 -26.66 -9.40 -22.20
CA ARG A 1007 -25.43 -8.66 -22.52
C ARG A 1007 -25.23 -7.47 -21.59
N VAL A 1008 -26.27 -6.66 -21.38
CA VAL A 1008 -26.20 -5.49 -20.49
C VAL A 1008 -25.99 -5.90 -19.04
N ALA A 1009 -26.63 -6.98 -18.58
CA ALA A 1009 -26.42 -7.52 -17.24
C ALA A 1009 -24.96 -7.95 -17.01
N LEU A 1010 -24.30 -8.56 -18.01
CA LEU A 1010 -22.88 -8.88 -17.96
C LEU A 1010 -21.99 -7.63 -17.87
N VAL A 1011 -22.31 -6.58 -18.63
CA VAL A 1011 -21.56 -5.32 -18.59
C VAL A 1011 -21.72 -4.62 -17.24
N MET A 1012 -22.92 -4.67 -16.64
CA MET A 1012 -23.18 -4.16 -15.30
C MET A 1012 -22.42 -4.98 -14.25
N PHE A 1013 -22.45 -6.31 -14.33
CA PHE A 1013 -21.67 -7.20 -13.47
C PHE A 1013 -20.16 -6.88 -13.55
N ASN A 1014 -19.63 -6.70 -14.76
CA ASN A 1014 -18.22 -6.34 -14.95
C ASN A 1014 -17.88 -4.96 -14.34
N CYS A 1015 -18.79 -3.99 -14.47
CA CYS A 1015 -18.64 -2.66 -13.85
C CYS A 1015 -18.64 -2.76 -12.32
N ALA A 1016 -19.54 -3.55 -11.74
CA ALA A 1016 -19.60 -3.84 -10.32
C ALA A 1016 -18.34 -4.57 -9.84
N ALA A 1017 -17.88 -5.59 -10.57
CA ALA A 1017 -16.69 -6.35 -10.22
C ALA A 1017 -15.41 -5.54 -10.30
N HIS A 1018 -15.31 -4.60 -11.24
CA HIS A 1018 -14.12 -3.77 -11.41
C HIS A 1018 -14.07 -2.60 -10.42
N ASN A 1019 -15.18 -1.85 -10.28
CA ASN A 1019 -15.19 -0.61 -9.49
C ASN A 1019 -15.64 -0.84 -8.04
N LYS A 1020 -16.45 -1.87 -7.75
CA LYS A 1020 -17.00 -2.09 -6.40
C LYS A 1020 -17.33 -3.57 -6.10
N PRO A 1021 -16.32 -4.43 -5.92
CA PRO A 1021 -16.52 -5.87 -5.66
C PRO A 1021 -17.40 -6.18 -4.43
N SER A 1022 -17.47 -5.27 -3.46
CA SER A 1022 -18.26 -5.42 -2.23
C SER A 1022 -19.76 -5.61 -2.48
N LEU A 1023 -20.28 -5.13 -3.61
CA LEU A 1023 -21.68 -5.31 -3.99
C LEU A 1023 -22.00 -6.73 -4.47
N ILE A 1024 -21.01 -7.44 -5.01
CA ILE A 1024 -21.23 -8.73 -5.69
C ILE A 1024 -20.63 -9.93 -4.96
N ARG A 1025 -19.73 -9.72 -3.98
CA ARG A 1025 -19.01 -10.79 -3.27
C ARG A 1025 -19.93 -11.90 -2.76
N ASP A 1026 -21.03 -11.51 -2.11
CA ASP A 1026 -22.00 -12.43 -1.49
C ASP A 1026 -22.88 -13.15 -2.54
N LEU A 1027 -22.87 -12.67 -3.79
CA LEU A 1027 -23.68 -13.20 -4.89
C LEU A 1027 -22.89 -14.07 -5.86
N LEU A 1028 -21.56 -14.17 -5.71
CA LEU A 1028 -20.69 -14.88 -6.65
C LEU A 1028 -21.07 -16.36 -6.79
N GLU A 1029 -21.43 -17.05 -5.70
CA GLU A 1029 -21.84 -18.46 -5.75
C GLU A 1029 -23.07 -18.69 -6.65
N THR A 1030 -23.99 -17.72 -6.68
CA THR A 1030 -25.20 -17.79 -7.51
C THR A 1030 -24.97 -17.30 -8.94
N VAL A 1031 -24.11 -16.28 -9.12
CA VAL A 1031 -23.91 -15.60 -10.41
C VAL A 1031 -22.88 -16.30 -11.29
N LEU A 1032 -21.81 -16.87 -10.72
CA LEU A 1032 -20.74 -17.53 -11.49
C LEU A 1032 -21.25 -18.68 -12.38
N PRO A 1033 -22.14 -19.59 -11.94
CA PRO A 1033 -22.70 -20.62 -12.81
C PRO A 1033 -23.44 -20.04 -14.02
N GLN A 1034 -24.14 -18.90 -13.83
CA GLN A 1034 -24.87 -18.22 -14.89
C GLN A 1034 -23.91 -17.57 -15.89
N LEU A 1035 -22.86 -16.91 -15.38
CA LEU A 1035 -21.78 -16.33 -16.17
C LEU A 1035 -21.11 -17.40 -17.04
N TYR A 1036 -20.76 -18.55 -16.48
CA TYR A 1036 -20.16 -19.67 -17.22
C TYR A 1036 -21.09 -20.29 -18.26
N ASN A 1037 -22.41 -20.21 -18.09
CA ASN A 1037 -23.33 -20.66 -19.13
C ASN A 1037 -23.33 -19.72 -20.34
N GLU A 1038 -23.16 -18.40 -20.12
CA GLU A 1038 -23.08 -17.43 -21.22
C GLU A 1038 -21.73 -17.45 -21.97
N THR A 1039 -20.70 -18.13 -21.45
CA THR A 1039 -19.45 -18.36 -22.21
C THR A 1039 -19.58 -19.48 -23.25
N LYS A 1040 -20.63 -20.31 -23.18
CA LYS A 1040 -20.84 -21.43 -24.11
C LYS A 1040 -21.29 -20.92 -25.49
N VAL A 1041 -20.81 -21.58 -26.54
CA VAL A 1041 -21.17 -21.22 -27.92
C VAL A 1041 -22.58 -21.73 -28.27
N ARG A 1042 -23.53 -20.80 -28.42
CA ARG A 1042 -24.87 -21.08 -28.98
C ARG A 1042 -24.81 -21.13 -30.51
N LYS A 1043 -24.94 -22.33 -31.08
CA LYS A 1043 -24.87 -22.55 -32.54
C LYS A 1043 -26.03 -21.89 -33.29
N GLU A 1044 -27.20 -21.78 -32.66
CA GLU A 1044 -28.41 -21.13 -33.22
C GLU A 1044 -28.23 -19.64 -33.59
N LEU A 1045 -27.24 -18.95 -33.02
CA LEU A 1045 -26.95 -17.52 -33.27
C LEU A 1045 -25.91 -17.30 -34.37
N ILE A 1046 -25.42 -18.37 -34.99
CA ILE A 1046 -24.42 -18.32 -36.07
C ILE A 1046 -25.15 -18.48 -37.39
N ARG A 1047 -25.16 -17.44 -38.21
CA ARG A 1047 -25.70 -17.49 -39.58
C ARG A 1047 -24.54 -17.54 -40.56
N GLU A 1048 -24.58 -18.48 -41.50
CA GLU A 1048 -23.65 -18.53 -42.61
C GLU A 1048 -24.31 -17.86 -43.83
N VAL A 1049 -23.73 -16.76 -44.30
CA VAL A 1049 -24.16 -16.11 -45.54
C VAL A 1049 -23.17 -16.48 -46.62
N SER A 1050 -23.58 -17.35 -47.55
CA SER A 1050 -22.80 -17.70 -48.73
C SER A 1050 -23.18 -16.79 -49.88
N SER A 1051 -22.29 -15.87 -50.27
CA SER A 1051 -22.32 -15.25 -51.61
C SER A 1051 -21.03 -15.63 -52.33
N SER A 1052 -21.17 -16.12 -53.56
CA SER A 1052 -20.11 -16.44 -54.54
C SER A 1052 -18.68 -16.59 -53.98
N GLY A 1053 -18.31 -17.81 -53.59
CA GLY A 1053 -16.93 -18.19 -53.28
C GLY A 1053 -16.37 -17.77 -51.91
N SER A 1054 -17.05 -16.90 -51.15
CA SER A 1054 -16.62 -16.47 -49.80
C SER A 1054 -17.66 -16.83 -48.75
N LYS A 1055 -17.25 -17.59 -47.72
CA LYS A 1055 -18.09 -17.87 -46.54
C LYS A 1055 -17.95 -16.71 -45.56
N ILE A 1056 -18.96 -15.84 -45.46
CA ILE A 1056 -19.01 -14.81 -44.43
C ILE A 1056 -19.94 -15.31 -43.32
N THR A 1057 -19.36 -15.63 -42.16
CA THR A 1057 -20.12 -15.98 -40.97
C THR A 1057 -20.55 -14.70 -40.25
N THR A 1058 -21.79 -14.26 -40.46
CA THR A 1058 -22.38 -13.16 -39.69
C THR A 1058 -22.89 -13.70 -38.35
N LYS A 1059 -22.21 -13.34 -37.26
CA LYS A 1059 -22.64 -13.63 -35.88
C LYS A 1059 -23.54 -12.49 -35.42
N ALA A 1060 -24.73 -12.80 -34.91
CA ALA A 1060 -25.60 -11.81 -34.28
C ALA A 1060 -24.90 -11.14 -33.08
N GLU A 1061 -25.21 -9.86 -32.84
CA GLU A 1061 -24.47 -8.86 -32.05
C GLU A 1061 -24.14 -9.21 -30.58
N LEU A 1062 -24.62 -10.34 -30.03
CA LEU A 1062 -24.24 -10.76 -28.69
C LEU A 1062 -22.76 -11.09 -28.52
N LYS A 1063 -22.08 -11.44 -29.62
CA LYS A 1063 -20.63 -11.63 -29.63
C LYS A 1063 -19.86 -10.32 -29.84
N SER A 1064 -20.50 -9.16 -29.92
CA SER A 1064 -19.81 -7.88 -30.06
C SER A 1064 -19.11 -7.46 -28.76
N HIS A 1065 -19.71 -7.71 -27.59
CA HIS A 1065 -19.04 -7.50 -26.29
C HIS A 1065 -18.18 -8.71 -25.86
N LEU A 1066 -18.30 -9.84 -26.56
CA LEU A 1066 -17.44 -11.02 -26.48
C LEU A 1066 -16.67 -11.18 -27.81
N TYR A 1067 -16.16 -10.04 -28.31
CA TYR A 1067 -15.45 -9.75 -29.57
C TYR A 1067 -14.95 -10.96 -30.39
N HIS A 1068 -15.02 -10.86 -31.73
CA HIS A 1068 -14.40 -11.74 -32.76
C HIS A 1068 -13.53 -12.86 -32.18
N LEU A 1069 -13.79 -14.14 -32.52
CA LEU A 1069 -13.14 -15.34 -31.95
C LEU A 1069 -11.63 -15.18 -31.59
N SER A 1070 -10.86 -14.45 -32.40
CA SER A 1070 -9.46 -14.06 -32.17
C SER A 1070 -9.20 -13.11 -30.98
N LEU A 1071 -10.01 -12.06 -30.77
CA LEU A 1071 -9.91 -11.12 -29.64
C LEU A 1071 -10.26 -11.81 -28.31
N SER A 1072 -11.25 -12.71 -28.32
CA SER A 1072 -11.57 -13.57 -27.17
C SER A 1072 -10.40 -14.52 -26.81
N GLN A 1073 -9.69 -15.05 -27.81
CA GLN A 1073 -8.50 -15.88 -27.58
C GLN A 1073 -7.34 -15.08 -26.98
N MET A 1074 -7.08 -13.85 -27.47
CA MET A 1074 -6.05 -12.97 -26.89
C MET A 1074 -6.32 -12.67 -25.41
N LEU A 1075 -7.57 -12.33 -25.06
CA LEU A 1075 -7.95 -12.13 -23.65
C LEU A 1075 -7.74 -13.41 -22.82
N THR A 1076 -8.10 -14.58 -23.38
CA THR A 1076 -7.91 -15.87 -22.69
C THR A 1076 -6.43 -16.18 -22.46
N PHE A 1077 -5.55 -15.83 -23.40
CA PHE A 1077 -4.09 -15.99 -23.23
C PHE A 1077 -3.52 -15.03 -22.19
N ILE A 1078 -4.01 -13.79 -22.11
CA ILE A 1078 -3.64 -12.86 -21.04
C ILE A 1078 -4.12 -13.38 -19.68
N MET A 1079 -5.36 -13.88 -19.61
CA MET A 1079 -5.90 -14.52 -18.40
C MET A 1079 -5.04 -15.73 -18.01
N LEU A 1080 -4.63 -16.56 -18.96
CA LEU A 1080 -3.77 -17.70 -18.69
C LEU A 1080 -2.40 -17.28 -18.15
N ALA A 1081 -1.79 -16.25 -18.73
CA ALA A 1081 -0.53 -15.70 -18.23
C ALA A 1081 -0.65 -15.15 -16.79
N ARG A 1082 -1.77 -14.48 -16.46
CA ARG A 1082 -2.08 -14.06 -15.09
C ARG A 1082 -2.37 -15.25 -14.15
N LEU A 1083 -3.06 -16.28 -14.61
CA LEU A 1083 -3.33 -17.48 -13.79
C LEU A 1083 -2.05 -18.26 -13.47
N SER A 1084 -1.06 -18.24 -14.37
CA SER A 1084 0.26 -18.83 -14.12
C SER A 1084 0.97 -18.21 -12.92
N THR A 1085 0.74 -16.91 -12.64
CA THR A 1085 1.32 -16.24 -11.48
C THR A 1085 0.44 -16.33 -10.24
N VAL A 1086 -0.88 -16.19 -10.38
CA VAL A 1086 -1.83 -16.15 -9.24
C VAL A 1086 -2.12 -17.54 -8.66
N THR A 1087 -2.25 -18.57 -9.50
CA THR A 1087 -2.59 -19.95 -9.08
C THR A 1087 -1.79 -21.00 -9.88
N PRO A 1088 -0.46 -21.07 -9.74
CA PRO A 1088 0.40 -21.95 -10.53
C PRO A 1088 0.03 -23.43 -10.39
N SER A 1089 -0.36 -23.89 -9.19
CA SER A 1089 -0.68 -25.29 -8.91
C SER A 1089 -1.90 -25.80 -9.70
N ALA A 1090 -2.99 -25.02 -9.73
CA ALA A 1090 -4.20 -25.39 -10.46
C ALA A 1090 -3.99 -25.37 -11.98
N VAL A 1091 -3.12 -24.47 -12.46
CA VAL A 1091 -2.73 -24.41 -13.88
C VAL A 1091 -1.87 -25.62 -14.24
N LEU A 1092 -0.89 -25.98 -13.40
CA LEU A 1092 -0.01 -27.13 -13.60
C LEU A 1092 -0.81 -28.43 -13.73
N GLN A 1093 -1.81 -28.65 -12.87
CA GLN A 1093 -2.70 -29.83 -12.92
C GLN A 1093 -3.46 -29.98 -14.25
N ARG A 1094 -3.64 -28.88 -15.00
CA ARG A 1094 -4.38 -28.85 -16.27
C ARG A 1094 -3.51 -28.45 -17.45
N LEU A 1095 -2.19 -28.38 -17.27
CA LEU A 1095 -1.24 -27.85 -18.25
C LEU A 1095 -1.39 -28.54 -19.60
N ASP A 1096 -1.49 -29.87 -19.60
CA ASP A 1096 -1.63 -30.67 -20.82
C ASP A 1096 -2.85 -30.28 -21.68
N ARG A 1097 -3.99 -29.94 -21.05
CA ARG A 1097 -5.20 -29.49 -21.76
C ARG A 1097 -5.08 -28.07 -22.30
N LEU A 1098 -4.19 -27.26 -21.73
CA LEU A 1098 -4.00 -25.85 -22.09
C LEU A 1098 -2.96 -25.69 -23.22
N VAL A 1099 -2.00 -26.61 -23.30
CA VAL A 1099 -0.94 -26.61 -24.33
C VAL A 1099 -1.50 -26.89 -25.73
N GLU A 1100 -2.48 -27.78 -25.88
CA GLU A 1100 -3.03 -28.15 -27.19
C GLU A 1100 -3.70 -26.97 -27.94
N PRO A 1101 -4.58 -26.16 -27.32
CA PRO A 1101 -5.10 -24.93 -27.94
C PRO A 1101 -4.03 -23.90 -28.30
N LEU A 1102 -2.98 -23.75 -27.49
CA LEU A 1102 -1.85 -22.86 -27.77
C LEU A 1102 -1.05 -23.36 -28.98
N ARG A 1103 -0.77 -24.66 -29.04
CA ARG A 1103 -0.10 -25.33 -30.17
C ARG A 1103 -0.90 -25.15 -31.46
N ALA A 1104 -2.22 -25.37 -31.42
CA ALA A 1104 -3.10 -25.19 -32.57
C ALA A 1104 -3.08 -23.74 -33.09
N THR A 1105 -3.09 -22.76 -32.18
CA THR A 1105 -3.05 -21.34 -32.54
C THR A 1105 -1.73 -20.95 -33.19
N CYS A 1106 -0.60 -21.42 -32.66
CA CYS A 1106 0.72 -21.13 -33.22
C CYS A 1106 0.93 -21.78 -34.59
N THR A 1107 0.38 -22.97 -34.81
CA THR A 1107 0.57 -23.76 -36.04
C THR A 1107 -0.44 -23.47 -37.15
N THR A 1108 -1.49 -22.69 -36.88
CA THR A 1108 -2.51 -22.32 -37.87
C THR A 1108 -1.91 -21.48 -39.00
N LYS A 1109 -2.07 -21.94 -40.25
CA LYS A 1109 -1.64 -21.24 -41.47
C LYS A 1109 -2.80 -20.52 -42.14
N VAL A 1110 -2.56 -19.26 -42.52
CA VAL A 1110 -3.50 -18.43 -43.29
C VAL A 1110 -3.42 -18.83 -44.78
N LYS A 1111 -4.54 -18.80 -45.51
CA LYS A 1111 -4.56 -19.18 -46.94
C LYS A 1111 -3.77 -18.17 -47.78
N ALA A 1112 -3.08 -18.62 -48.83
CA ALA A 1112 -2.22 -17.75 -49.65
C ALA A 1112 -2.97 -16.61 -50.38
N ASN A 1113 -4.29 -16.71 -50.53
CA ASN A 1113 -5.17 -15.70 -51.14
C ASN A 1113 -5.81 -14.73 -50.13
N SER A 1114 -5.35 -14.74 -48.87
CA SER A 1114 -5.88 -13.92 -47.78
C SER A 1114 -5.35 -12.48 -47.87
N VAL A 1115 -6.10 -11.53 -47.34
CA VAL A 1115 -5.67 -10.12 -47.32
C VAL A 1115 -4.57 -9.91 -46.27
N LYS A 1116 -3.69 -8.91 -46.48
CA LYS A 1116 -2.59 -8.58 -45.56
C LYS A 1116 -3.03 -8.47 -44.08
N GLN A 1117 -4.21 -7.89 -43.84
CA GLN A 1117 -4.78 -7.73 -42.51
C GLN A 1117 -5.06 -9.07 -41.80
N GLU A 1118 -5.37 -10.15 -42.52
CA GLU A 1118 -5.57 -11.48 -41.94
C GLU A 1118 -4.25 -12.13 -41.50
N PHE A 1119 -3.16 -11.87 -42.23
CA PHE A 1119 -1.81 -12.29 -41.81
C PHE A 1119 -1.36 -11.54 -40.56
N GLU A 1120 -1.48 -10.20 -40.55
CA GLU A 1120 -1.13 -9.36 -39.39
C GLU A 1120 -1.89 -9.78 -38.13
N LYS A 1121 -3.18 -10.08 -38.26
CA LYS A 1121 -4.04 -10.57 -37.17
C LYS A 1121 -3.61 -11.94 -36.65
N GLN A 1122 -3.22 -12.86 -37.54
CA GLN A 1122 -2.73 -14.17 -37.11
C GLN A 1122 -1.38 -14.06 -36.41
N ASP A 1123 -0.49 -13.18 -36.87
CA ASP A 1123 0.81 -12.95 -36.23
C ASP A 1123 0.67 -12.33 -34.84
N GLU A 1124 -0.27 -11.39 -34.67
CA GLU A 1124 -0.58 -10.83 -33.35
C GLU A 1124 -1.13 -11.91 -32.39
N LEU A 1125 -2.00 -12.79 -32.90
CA LEU A 1125 -2.55 -13.91 -32.13
C LEU A 1125 -1.46 -14.92 -31.74
N LYS A 1126 -0.53 -15.25 -32.65
CA LYS A 1126 0.66 -16.07 -32.37
C LYS A 1126 1.51 -15.45 -31.27
N ARG A 1127 1.82 -14.15 -31.35
CA ARG A 1127 2.58 -13.45 -30.29
C ARG A 1127 1.87 -13.51 -28.94
N SER A 1128 0.55 -13.31 -28.92
CA SER A 1128 -0.24 -13.40 -27.68
C SER A 1128 -0.22 -14.81 -27.09
N ALA A 1129 -0.30 -15.86 -27.91
CA ALA A 1129 -0.16 -17.24 -27.46
C ALA A 1129 1.24 -17.51 -26.90
N MET A 1130 2.30 -17.02 -27.56
CA MET A 1130 3.68 -17.16 -27.11
C MET A 1130 3.96 -16.47 -25.76
N ARG A 1131 3.32 -15.33 -25.49
CA ARG A 1131 3.37 -14.71 -24.15
C ARG A 1131 2.79 -15.60 -23.06
N ALA A 1132 1.65 -16.26 -23.34
CA ALA A 1132 1.07 -17.23 -22.41
C ALA A 1132 1.98 -18.45 -22.21
N VAL A 1133 2.60 -18.96 -23.28
CA VAL A 1133 3.58 -20.06 -23.20
C VAL A 1133 4.79 -19.68 -22.36
N ALA A 1134 5.33 -18.48 -22.55
CA ALA A 1134 6.44 -17.96 -21.75
C ALA A 1134 6.07 -17.92 -20.25
N ALA A 1135 4.86 -17.42 -19.92
CA ALA A 1135 4.37 -17.41 -18.55
C ALA A 1135 4.16 -18.83 -17.98
N LEU A 1136 3.65 -19.78 -18.77
CA LEU A 1136 3.50 -21.18 -18.33
C LEU A 1136 4.86 -21.85 -18.03
N LEU A 1137 5.91 -21.53 -18.79
CA LEU A 1137 7.26 -22.05 -18.54
C LEU A 1137 7.91 -21.49 -17.27
N THR A 1138 7.40 -20.38 -16.72
CA THR A 1138 7.87 -19.89 -15.41
C THR A 1138 7.31 -20.69 -14.25
N ILE A 1139 6.27 -21.51 -14.46
CA ILE A 1139 5.71 -22.36 -13.41
C ILE A 1139 6.72 -23.49 -13.09
N PRO A 1140 7.13 -23.66 -11.83
CA PRO A 1140 7.97 -24.78 -11.43
C PRO A 1140 7.36 -26.11 -11.85
N GLU A 1141 8.20 -27.03 -12.37
CA GLU A 1141 7.80 -28.34 -12.87
C GLU A 1141 7.00 -28.38 -14.18
N ALA A 1142 6.68 -27.25 -14.81
CA ALA A 1142 6.00 -27.24 -16.11
C ALA A 1142 6.79 -27.96 -17.21
N GLU A 1143 8.12 -27.96 -17.11
CA GLU A 1143 9.03 -28.67 -18.03
C GLU A 1143 8.94 -30.20 -17.92
N LYS A 1144 8.38 -30.74 -16.82
CA LYS A 1144 8.18 -32.18 -16.65
C LYS A 1144 6.99 -32.73 -17.47
N SER A 1145 6.09 -31.86 -17.94
CA SER A 1145 5.02 -32.28 -18.87
C SER A 1145 5.63 -32.62 -20.24
N ALA A 1146 5.39 -33.86 -20.68
CA ALA A 1146 5.85 -34.34 -21.98
C ALA A 1146 5.31 -33.49 -23.15
N LEU A 1147 4.05 -33.03 -23.05
CA LEU A 1147 3.40 -32.21 -24.10
C LEU A 1147 3.97 -30.79 -24.15
N MET A 1148 4.33 -30.22 -22.99
CA MET A 1148 4.96 -28.91 -22.90
C MET A 1148 6.40 -28.96 -23.42
N ALA A 1149 7.17 -29.99 -23.04
CA ALA A 1149 8.53 -30.19 -23.52
C ALA A 1149 8.58 -30.43 -25.05
N GLU A 1150 7.65 -31.23 -25.58
CA GLU A 1150 7.50 -31.43 -27.02
C GLU A 1150 7.16 -30.11 -27.74
N PHE A 1151 6.23 -29.32 -27.19
CA PHE A 1151 5.87 -28.05 -27.78
C PHE A 1151 7.02 -27.03 -27.72
N GLN A 1152 7.77 -26.98 -26.63
CA GLN A 1152 8.97 -26.16 -26.51
C GLN A 1152 10.02 -26.55 -27.57
N SER A 1153 10.22 -27.86 -27.81
CA SER A 1153 11.09 -28.35 -28.87
C SER A 1153 10.59 -27.91 -30.26
N GLN A 1154 9.28 -27.97 -30.51
CA GLN A 1154 8.67 -27.49 -31.76
C GLN A 1154 8.91 -25.99 -31.96
N ILE A 1155 8.74 -25.17 -30.91
CA ILE A 1155 9.02 -23.72 -30.96
C ILE A 1155 10.48 -23.46 -31.30
N ARG A 1156 11.43 -24.17 -30.68
CA ARG A 1156 12.88 -24.02 -30.97
C ARG A 1156 13.25 -24.48 -32.38
N SER A 1157 12.58 -25.52 -32.90
CA SER A 1157 12.85 -26.05 -34.25
C SER A 1157 12.33 -25.15 -35.37
N ASN A 1158 11.33 -24.31 -35.10
CA ASN A 1158 10.74 -23.41 -36.09
C ASN A 1158 11.35 -22.00 -35.96
N PRO A 1159 12.12 -21.52 -36.95
CA PRO A 1159 12.86 -20.26 -36.85
C PRO A 1159 11.95 -19.03 -36.67
N GLU A 1160 10.74 -19.04 -37.25
CA GLU A 1160 9.76 -17.95 -37.11
C GLU A 1160 9.23 -17.88 -35.66
N MET A 1161 8.91 -19.03 -35.08
CA MET A 1161 8.40 -19.15 -33.72
C MET A 1161 9.48 -18.86 -32.67
N ALA A 1162 10.70 -19.37 -32.89
CA ALA A 1162 11.84 -19.11 -32.02
C ALA A 1162 12.17 -17.61 -31.95
N ALA A 1163 12.20 -16.92 -33.09
CA ALA A 1163 12.46 -15.47 -33.13
C ALA A 1163 11.39 -14.67 -32.37
N ILE A 1164 10.11 -15.03 -32.51
CA ILE A 1164 9.01 -14.41 -31.75
C ILE A 1164 9.16 -14.68 -30.25
N PHE A 1165 9.50 -15.91 -29.87
CA PHE A 1165 9.64 -16.31 -28.47
C PHE A 1165 10.84 -15.63 -27.79
N GLU A 1166 12.00 -15.55 -28.45
CA GLU A 1166 13.17 -14.84 -27.95
C GLU A 1166 12.93 -13.33 -27.78
N SER A 1167 12.21 -12.70 -28.71
CA SER A 1167 11.80 -11.30 -28.58
C SER A 1167 10.97 -11.08 -27.31
N ILE A 1168 9.99 -11.95 -27.06
CA ILE A 1168 9.11 -11.85 -25.87
C ILE A 1168 9.90 -12.09 -24.58
N GLN A 1169 10.86 -13.03 -24.57
CA GLN A 1169 11.70 -13.26 -23.40
C GLN A 1169 12.59 -12.05 -23.08
N LYS A 1170 13.14 -11.37 -24.10
CA LYS A 1170 13.92 -10.14 -23.91
C LYS A 1170 13.05 -9.00 -23.34
N ASP A 1171 11.83 -8.85 -23.84
CA ASP A 1171 10.88 -7.83 -23.36
C ASP A 1171 10.42 -8.09 -21.91
N ASN A 1172 10.29 -9.35 -21.49
CA ASN A 1172 9.96 -9.68 -20.10
C ASN A 1172 11.11 -9.41 -19.12
N VAL A 1173 12.37 -9.55 -19.56
CA VAL A 1173 13.54 -9.23 -18.72
C VAL A 1173 13.66 -7.72 -18.48
N SER A 1174 13.34 -6.88 -19.47
CA SER A 1174 13.31 -5.41 -19.31
C SER A 1174 12.09 -4.89 -18.52
N ALA A 1175 10.96 -5.60 -18.54
CA ALA A 1175 9.80 -5.29 -17.70
C ALA A 1175 10.01 -5.68 -16.21
N SER A 1176 10.71 -6.80 -15.95
CA SER A 1176 10.99 -7.26 -14.58
C SER A 1176 11.91 -6.33 -13.77
N SER A 1177 12.70 -5.48 -14.43
CA SER A 1177 13.51 -4.44 -13.78
C SER A 1177 12.76 -3.14 -13.51
N THR A 1178 11.54 -2.99 -14.05
CA THR A 1178 10.68 -1.80 -13.86
C THR A 1178 9.46 -2.08 -12.97
N GLU A 1179 8.94 -3.30 -12.91
CA GLU A 1179 7.80 -3.65 -12.04
C GLU A 1179 8.12 -3.75 -10.53
N THR A 1180 9.40 -3.68 -10.13
CA THR A 1180 9.77 -3.57 -8.69
C THR A 1180 9.67 -2.16 -8.11
N MET A 1181 9.21 -1.15 -8.88
CA MET A 1181 9.06 0.23 -8.38
C MET A 1181 7.64 0.70 -8.08
N ASP A 1182 6.58 -0.02 -8.44
CA ASP A 1182 5.20 0.43 -8.21
C ASP A 1182 4.32 -0.67 -7.56
N PHE A 1183 4.68 -1.06 -6.34
CA PHE A 1183 3.74 -1.55 -5.33
C PHE A 1183 4.21 -1.05 -3.96
N SER A 1184 3.99 0.24 -3.71
CA SER A 1184 4.04 0.88 -2.40
C SER A 1184 2.84 1.80 -2.24
#